data_AF-A0A7V5GZ91-F1
#
_entry.id   AF-A0A7V5GZ91-F1
#
_cell.length_a   1.000
_cell.length_b   1.000
_cell.length_c   1.000
_cell.angle_alpha   90.00
_cell.angle_beta   90.00
_cell.angle_gamma   90.00
#
_symmetry.space_group_name_H-M   'P 1'
#
loop_
_entity.id
_entity.type
_entity.pdbx_description
1 polymer ?
#
loop_
_entity_poly.entity_id
_entity_poly.type
_entity_poly.pdbx_seq_one_letter_code
_entity_poly.pdbx_strand_id
1 'polypeptide(L)'
;MKKQILILGLFLFAIGNIFSQPLMNPVLDSILHSMPPDKVPYVPFFMMNQDLEKLQKMNRQELLELFNVKFSKFIIDSGWKYFPIEPLFIYNGQITFTPELLLSLKRVGKPKVSPNGKYLLYSVGTPNIKENTIETDLFILNLETGEKENLTNDPKGSKSDYQWDKTSENVYYIAKANSTEQIFKINIKTKEKKQVTSFENDITTFKISPDGKYIAFTSDVKVQQSIQDKYPFLNKAKVRIYDKLPVRHWDTWEDEYKSHLFIMNLENGTIEDIMPNEPFDVPDPPFGGNEQYDWSPDSKEIAYTCKKVNDYALSTNTDIYIYNLDTKQTVNITAGMPGYDKDPLYSPDGKWIAFHSMKRAGFESDRVRLMLYDRQTKKITELSWRLDQWVGDFVWHPNSNKIYFSAEDGPTVQIYEIDISDGFWKIITKGYFNYDGGLDISPNGEKIFFGRRNMLRPFEIFSLNLVIPNAPLFQHTYENEEIYRELKPVRVENFWINSRDKKKIHTYVLYPPDFDSTKKYPVIVYCQGGPQSTISQYFSYRWNLYLFASQGYIVVAPNRRGVPGFGQDWVDAISKDWAGKPMQDILDVTDSISKLSYVDSHRKAAVGASAGGYAVFWLAGNHKKRFSAFVSHCGVFNLESKYGSTEELWFPNWEFGGPYWDPKNKEVYEKQSPHKFAQNWDTPILISTGEKDFRVPYTQSLEAFTVAQLKGIPSKLIIFPEQGHWILKPQEQILWYKEVFDFLDKYCKSSK
;
A
#
# COMPACT_ATOMS: atom_id res chain seq x y z
N MET A 1 -19.65 -29.92 -21.06
CA MET A 1 -19.57 -31.08 -20.13
C MET A 1 -18.92 -32.33 -20.73
N LYS A 2 -19.53 -33.13 -21.62
CA LYS A 2 -18.91 -34.40 -22.07
C LYS A 2 -17.52 -34.27 -22.73
N LYS A 3 -17.28 -33.23 -23.54
CA LYS A 3 -15.94 -32.92 -24.09
C LYS A 3 -14.94 -32.45 -23.03
N GLN A 4 -15.39 -31.70 -22.01
CA GLN A 4 -14.53 -31.21 -20.93
C GLN A 4 -14.14 -32.32 -19.95
N ILE A 5 -15.05 -33.27 -19.68
CA ILE A 5 -14.77 -34.45 -18.84
C ILE A 5 -13.81 -35.39 -19.59
N LEU A 6 -13.93 -35.52 -20.91
CA LEU A 6 -13.00 -36.30 -21.72
C LEU A 6 -11.60 -35.66 -21.76
N ILE A 7 -11.52 -34.33 -21.88
CA ILE A 7 -10.25 -33.58 -21.84
C ILE A 7 -9.61 -33.66 -20.44
N LEU A 8 -10.38 -33.52 -19.37
CA LEU A 8 -9.89 -33.65 -17.99
C LEU A 8 -9.45 -35.09 -17.67
N GLY A 9 -10.17 -36.09 -18.19
CA GLY A 9 -9.80 -37.50 -18.09
C GLY A 9 -8.52 -37.83 -18.87
N LEU A 10 -8.35 -37.29 -20.08
CA LEU A 10 -7.11 -37.40 -20.86
C LEU A 10 -5.95 -36.64 -20.20
N PHE A 11 -6.23 -35.50 -19.57
CA PHE A 11 -5.26 -34.68 -18.83
C PHE A 11 -4.75 -35.39 -17.58
N LEU A 12 -5.64 -35.98 -16.78
CA LEU A 12 -5.27 -36.81 -15.61
C LEU A 12 -4.55 -38.09 -16.02
N PHE A 13 -4.92 -38.69 -17.16
CA PHE A 13 -4.25 -39.87 -17.71
C PHE A 13 -2.85 -39.56 -18.27
N ALA A 14 -2.65 -38.37 -18.86
CA ALA A 14 -1.36 -37.91 -19.36
C ALA A 14 -0.40 -37.48 -18.23
N ILE A 15 -0.90 -36.77 -17.20
CA ILE A 15 -0.12 -36.45 -16.00
C ILE A 15 0.27 -37.72 -15.25
N GLY A 16 -0.67 -38.66 -15.11
CA GLY A 16 -0.41 -39.97 -14.53
C GLY A 16 0.74 -40.69 -15.25
N ASN A 17 0.68 -40.83 -16.58
CA ASN A 17 1.71 -41.58 -17.31
C ASN A 17 3.06 -40.86 -17.46
N ILE A 18 3.11 -39.52 -17.50
CA ILE A 18 4.36 -38.78 -17.65
C ILE A 18 5.12 -38.68 -16.32
N PHE A 19 4.43 -38.53 -15.20
CA PHE A 19 5.06 -38.41 -13.88
C PHE A 19 5.13 -39.72 -13.08
N SER A 20 4.44 -40.79 -13.50
CA SER A 20 4.55 -42.11 -12.86
C SER A 20 5.58 -43.06 -13.51
N GLN A 21 6.16 -42.70 -14.66
CA GLN A 21 7.28 -43.44 -15.24
C GLN A 21 8.58 -42.66 -15.03
N PRO A 22 9.69 -43.32 -14.64
CA PRO A 22 10.99 -42.65 -14.63
C PRO A 22 11.33 -42.26 -16.08
N LEU A 23 11.43 -40.96 -16.36
CA LEU A 23 12.07 -40.51 -17.59
C LEU A 23 13.53 -41.00 -17.53
N MET A 24 13.91 -41.96 -18.38
CA MET A 24 15.27 -42.52 -18.37
C MET A 24 16.38 -41.49 -18.63
N ASN A 25 16.03 -40.27 -19.08
CA ASN A 25 16.96 -39.15 -19.20
C ASN A 25 16.84 -38.22 -17.98
N PRO A 26 17.78 -38.27 -17.02
CA PRO A 26 17.72 -37.48 -15.78
C PRO A 26 17.88 -35.97 -16.00
N VAL A 27 18.44 -35.55 -17.15
CA VAL A 27 18.57 -34.14 -17.50
C VAL A 27 17.23 -33.57 -17.94
N LEU A 28 16.47 -34.32 -18.75
CA LEU A 28 15.11 -33.96 -19.13
C LEU A 28 14.20 -33.87 -17.90
N ASP A 29 14.29 -34.85 -17.00
CA ASP A 29 13.50 -34.88 -15.77
C ASP A 29 13.80 -33.66 -14.88
N SER A 30 15.07 -33.32 -14.72
CA SER A 30 15.50 -32.10 -13.99
C SER A 30 15.01 -30.81 -14.64
N ILE A 31 14.98 -30.73 -15.98
CA ILE A 31 14.46 -29.55 -16.69
C ILE A 31 12.94 -29.43 -16.47
N LEU A 32 12.19 -30.54 -16.56
CA LEU A 32 10.74 -30.54 -16.34
C LEU A 32 10.36 -30.14 -14.91
N HIS A 33 11.11 -30.63 -13.91
CA HIS A 33 10.90 -30.28 -12.51
C HIS A 33 11.30 -28.85 -12.15
N SER A 34 12.13 -28.19 -12.97
CA SER A 34 12.53 -26.79 -12.78
C SER A 34 11.69 -25.80 -13.59
N MET A 35 10.66 -26.26 -14.32
CA MET A 35 9.83 -25.37 -15.13
C MET A 35 8.94 -24.45 -14.29
N PRO A 36 8.68 -23.22 -14.78
CA PRO A 36 7.70 -22.34 -14.17
C PRO A 36 6.33 -23.02 -14.02
N PRO A 37 5.65 -22.86 -12.87
CA PRO A 37 4.45 -23.62 -12.51
C PRO A 37 3.26 -23.39 -13.44
N ASP A 38 3.16 -22.18 -13.98
CA ASP A 38 2.16 -21.77 -14.97
C ASP A 38 2.37 -22.46 -16.33
N LYS A 39 3.58 -22.94 -16.61
CA LYS A 39 3.92 -23.66 -17.85
C LYS A 39 3.76 -25.19 -17.74
N VAL A 40 3.88 -25.76 -16.54
CA VAL A 40 3.77 -27.22 -16.28
C VAL A 40 2.51 -27.87 -16.90
N PRO A 41 1.30 -27.27 -16.84
CA PRO A 41 0.10 -27.85 -17.46
C PRO A 41 0.19 -28.06 -18.97
N TYR A 42 1.06 -27.34 -19.67
CA TYR A 42 1.19 -27.41 -21.14
C TYR A 42 2.26 -28.41 -21.58
N VAL A 43 3.12 -28.85 -20.66
CA VAL A 43 4.22 -29.80 -20.93
C VAL A 43 3.70 -31.09 -21.56
N PRO A 44 2.65 -31.76 -21.05
CA PRO A 44 2.14 -32.99 -21.68
C PRO A 44 1.76 -32.79 -23.15
N PHE A 45 1.09 -31.68 -23.48
CA PHE A 45 0.66 -31.39 -24.85
C PHE A 45 1.82 -31.06 -25.78
N PHE A 46 2.82 -30.35 -25.27
CA PHE A 46 4.04 -30.11 -26.04
C PHE A 46 4.80 -31.40 -26.30
N MET A 47 4.95 -32.25 -25.29
CA MET A 47 5.66 -33.52 -25.34
C MET A 47 4.99 -34.54 -26.27
N MET A 48 3.66 -34.55 -26.37
CA MET A 48 2.91 -35.40 -27.31
C MET A 48 3.23 -35.12 -28.79
N ASN A 49 3.78 -33.94 -29.10
CA ASN A 49 4.18 -33.56 -30.47
C ASN A 49 5.69 -33.70 -30.71
N GLN A 50 6.44 -34.27 -29.76
CA GLN A 50 7.88 -34.50 -29.90
C GLN A 50 8.19 -35.98 -30.14
N ASP A 51 9.29 -36.24 -30.84
CA ASP A 51 9.85 -37.59 -30.98
C ASP A 51 10.57 -37.98 -29.69
N LEU A 52 9.99 -38.95 -28.97
CA LEU A 52 10.48 -39.43 -27.68
C LEU A 52 11.86 -40.09 -27.77
N GLU A 53 12.17 -40.83 -28.84
CA GLU A 53 13.50 -41.44 -29.00
C GLU A 53 14.57 -40.37 -29.26
N LYS A 54 14.20 -39.30 -29.97
CA LYS A 54 15.08 -38.17 -30.23
C LYS A 54 15.32 -37.37 -28.95
N LEU A 55 14.27 -37.07 -28.19
CA LEU A 55 14.34 -36.38 -26.89
C LEU A 55 15.29 -37.08 -25.92
N GLN A 56 15.23 -38.41 -25.85
CA GLN A 56 16.09 -39.20 -24.96
C GLN A 56 17.58 -39.09 -25.31
N LYS A 57 17.90 -38.86 -26.59
CA LYS A 57 19.28 -38.73 -27.10
C LYS A 57 19.81 -37.30 -27.07
N MET A 58 18.97 -36.30 -26.78
CA MET A 58 19.39 -34.90 -26.69
C MET A 58 20.26 -34.65 -25.46
N ASN A 59 21.30 -33.84 -25.64
CA ASN A 59 22.11 -33.33 -24.55
C ASN A 59 21.41 -32.16 -23.83
N ARG A 60 21.96 -31.71 -22.70
CA ARG A 60 21.37 -30.64 -21.87
C ARG A 60 21.11 -29.36 -22.65
N GLN A 61 22.01 -28.97 -23.55
CA GLN A 61 21.90 -27.70 -24.28
C GLN A 61 20.80 -27.77 -25.34
N GLU A 62 20.68 -28.90 -26.05
CA GLU A 62 19.60 -29.16 -27.00
C GLU A 62 18.23 -29.21 -26.32
N LEU A 63 18.15 -29.81 -25.13
CA LEU A 63 16.93 -29.82 -24.32
C LEU A 63 16.55 -28.42 -23.82
N LEU A 64 17.52 -27.63 -23.35
CA LEU A 64 17.28 -26.26 -22.92
C LEU A 64 16.79 -25.38 -24.08
N GLU A 65 17.36 -25.52 -25.27
CA GLU A 65 16.90 -24.79 -26.45
C GLU A 65 15.47 -25.20 -26.84
N LEU A 66 15.16 -26.50 -26.78
CA LEU A 66 13.82 -27.01 -27.03
C LEU A 66 12.78 -26.42 -26.07
N PHE A 67 13.07 -26.38 -24.76
CA PHE A 67 12.14 -25.89 -23.75
C PHE A 67 12.12 -24.36 -23.59
N ASN A 68 13.20 -23.66 -23.90
CA ASN A 68 13.23 -22.20 -23.81
C ASN A 68 12.62 -21.55 -25.05
N VAL A 69 12.91 -22.08 -26.24
CA VAL A 69 12.53 -21.45 -27.51
C VAL A 69 11.26 -22.08 -28.07
N LYS A 70 11.25 -23.40 -28.28
CA LYS A 70 10.14 -24.06 -28.97
C LYS A 70 8.92 -24.27 -28.08
N PHE A 71 9.11 -24.55 -26.79
CA PHE A 71 7.98 -24.68 -25.87
C PHE A 71 7.35 -23.32 -25.55
N SER A 72 8.14 -22.27 -25.33
CA SER A 72 7.61 -20.91 -25.17
C SER A 72 6.84 -20.46 -26.42
N LYS A 73 7.39 -20.72 -27.62
CA LYS A 73 6.69 -20.48 -28.88
C LYS A 73 5.42 -21.32 -29.02
N PHE A 74 5.43 -22.59 -28.64
CA PHE A 74 4.24 -23.43 -28.61
C PHE A 74 3.16 -22.85 -27.70
N ILE A 75 3.51 -22.37 -26.50
CA ILE A 75 2.55 -21.73 -25.60
C ILE A 75 1.92 -20.50 -26.27
N ILE A 76 2.74 -19.66 -26.91
CA ILE A 76 2.29 -18.45 -27.62
C ILE A 76 1.41 -18.78 -28.83
N ASP A 77 1.86 -19.72 -29.68
CA ASP A 77 1.23 -20.06 -30.96
C ASP A 77 -0.01 -20.94 -30.79
N SER A 78 -0.12 -21.69 -29.70
CA SER A 78 -1.16 -22.71 -29.54
C SER A 78 -2.57 -22.10 -29.50
N GLY A 79 -2.73 -20.82 -29.13
CA GLY A 79 -4.03 -20.14 -29.14
C GLY A 79 -5.10 -20.80 -28.24
N TRP A 80 -4.71 -21.75 -27.38
CA TRP A 80 -5.63 -22.39 -26.45
C TRP A 80 -6.10 -21.32 -25.48
N LYS A 81 -7.43 -21.20 -25.32
CA LYS A 81 -8.02 -20.36 -24.28
C LYS A 81 -7.41 -20.77 -22.95
N TYR A 82 -6.55 -19.90 -22.43
CA TYR A 82 -6.08 -19.92 -21.06
C TYR A 82 -7.32 -19.86 -20.17
N PHE A 83 -7.76 -21.03 -19.71
CA PHE A 83 -8.54 -21.11 -18.49
C PHE A 83 -7.48 -21.21 -17.40
N PRO A 84 -7.26 -20.15 -16.61
CA PRO A 84 -6.64 -20.34 -15.33
C PRO A 84 -7.62 -21.22 -14.56
N ILE A 85 -7.37 -22.52 -14.58
CA ILE A 85 -7.68 -23.30 -13.39
C ILE A 85 -6.73 -22.67 -12.39
N GLU A 86 -7.25 -21.87 -11.45
CA GLU A 86 -6.49 -21.56 -10.22
C GLU A 86 -5.84 -22.87 -9.83
N PRO A 87 -4.50 -22.96 -9.82
CA PRO A 87 -3.88 -24.27 -9.79
C PRO A 87 -4.45 -25.00 -8.59
N LEU A 88 -4.99 -26.20 -8.83
CA LEU A 88 -5.28 -27.15 -7.76
C LEU A 88 -3.91 -27.57 -7.22
N PHE A 89 -3.28 -26.64 -6.50
CA PHE A 89 -2.03 -26.87 -5.81
C PHE A 89 -2.36 -27.87 -4.72
N ILE A 90 -1.70 -29.03 -4.78
CA ILE A 90 -1.57 -29.88 -3.61
C ILE A 90 -0.61 -29.12 -2.68
N TYR A 91 -1.17 -28.27 -1.82
CA TYR A 91 -0.44 -27.59 -0.76
C TYR A 91 0.05 -28.65 0.23
N ASN A 92 1.30 -29.09 0.08
CA ASN A 92 1.99 -29.94 1.05
C ASN A 92 2.69 -29.10 2.13
N GLY A 93 2.18 -27.89 2.43
CA GLY A 93 2.83 -26.94 3.33
C GLY A 93 3.03 -27.54 4.71
N GLN A 94 4.27 -27.52 5.20
CA GLN A 94 4.65 -28.05 6.52
C GLN A 94 5.04 -26.94 7.49
N ILE A 95 5.36 -25.74 6.98
CA ILE A 95 5.94 -24.64 7.76
C ILE A 95 4.83 -23.68 8.19
N THR A 96 4.87 -23.27 9.45
CA THR A 96 3.97 -22.24 10.01
C THR A 96 4.57 -20.87 9.73
N PHE A 97 3.74 -19.90 9.34
CA PHE A 97 4.21 -18.55 9.06
C PHE A 97 4.68 -17.87 10.36
N THR A 98 5.91 -17.35 10.37
CA THR A 98 6.54 -16.70 11.54
C THR A 98 6.86 -15.23 11.28
N PRO A 99 7.12 -14.41 12.33
CA PRO A 99 7.58 -13.02 12.15
C PRO A 99 8.85 -12.91 11.30
N GLU A 100 9.82 -13.81 11.50
CA GLU A 100 11.07 -13.84 10.75
C GLU A 100 10.81 -14.09 9.26
N LEU A 101 9.91 -15.04 8.95
CA LEU A 101 9.57 -15.36 7.56
C LEU A 101 8.79 -14.24 6.89
N LEU A 102 7.86 -13.59 7.60
CA LEU A 102 7.15 -12.40 7.11
C LEU A 102 8.15 -11.28 6.75
N LEU A 103 9.17 -11.10 7.58
CA LEU A 103 10.12 -10.00 7.45
C LEU A 103 11.34 -10.32 6.59
N SER A 104 11.48 -11.57 6.15
CA SER A 104 12.43 -11.97 5.10
C SER A 104 11.84 -11.86 3.68
N LEU A 105 10.53 -11.63 3.54
CA LEU A 105 9.88 -11.54 2.24
C LEU A 105 10.40 -10.35 1.43
N LYS A 106 10.66 -10.59 0.15
CA LYS A 106 10.96 -9.56 -0.83
C LYS A 106 9.75 -8.67 -1.06
N ARG A 107 9.99 -7.40 -1.36
CA ARG A 107 8.97 -6.37 -1.56
C ARG A 107 9.03 -5.86 -3.00
N VAL A 108 8.05 -6.26 -3.81
CA VAL A 108 7.95 -5.84 -5.21
C VAL A 108 7.37 -4.42 -5.28
N GLY A 109 7.99 -3.55 -6.08
CA GLY A 109 7.58 -2.18 -6.34
C GLY A 109 6.63 -2.02 -7.52
N LYS A 110 6.20 -0.78 -7.75
CA LYS A 110 5.23 -0.41 -8.79
C LYS A 110 5.75 -0.72 -10.21
N PRO A 111 4.95 -1.26 -11.13
CA PRO A 111 5.38 -1.50 -12.51
C PRO A 111 5.56 -0.20 -13.30
N LYS A 112 6.53 -0.20 -14.23
CA LYS A 112 6.70 0.81 -15.28
C LYS A 112 7.01 0.13 -16.62
N VAL A 113 6.12 0.21 -17.60
CA VAL A 113 6.32 -0.35 -18.94
C VAL A 113 7.20 0.58 -19.78
N SER A 114 8.09 0.02 -20.59
CA SER A 114 8.95 0.80 -21.46
C SER A 114 8.17 1.47 -22.61
N PRO A 115 8.62 2.63 -23.11
CA PRO A 115 7.97 3.31 -24.24
C PRO A 115 7.86 2.49 -25.54
N ASN A 116 8.67 1.45 -25.71
CA ASN A 116 8.55 0.49 -26.83
C ASN A 116 7.67 -0.74 -26.52
N GLY A 117 7.13 -0.84 -25.30
CA GLY A 117 6.25 -1.93 -24.86
C GLY A 117 6.92 -3.29 -24.64
N LYS A 118 8.26 -3.37 -24.70
CA LYS A 118 9.00 -4.64 -24.63
C LYS A 118 9.45 -5.04 -23.23
N TYR A 119 9.60 -4.06 -22.33
CA TYR A 119 10.17 -4.29 -21.01
C TYR A 119 9.27 -3.74 -19.92
N LEU A 120 9.35 -4.39 -18.76
CA LEU A 120 8.72 -3.95 -17.52
C LEU A 120 9.82 -3.68 -16.50
N LEU A 121 9.86 -2.47 -15.97
CA LEU A 121 10.77 -2.02 -14.91
C LEU A 121 10.02 -2.02 -13.58
N TYR A 122 10.66 -2.50 -12.53
CA TYR A 122 10.12 -2.48 -11.17
C TYR A 122 11.26 -2.58 -10.16
N SER A 123 11.01 -2.22 -8.90
CA SER A 123 11.97 -2.40 -7.83
C SER A 123 11.71 -3.67 -7.01
N VAL A 124 12.75 -4.21 -6.37
CA VAL A 124 12.63 -5.28 -5.39
C VAL A 124 13.43 -4.91 -4.13
N GLY A 125 12.71 -4.65 -3.04
CA GLY A 125 13.28 -4.49 -1.71
C GLY A 125 13.60 -5.85 -1.10
N THR A 126 14.86 -6.07 -0.74
CA THR A 126 15.38 -7.28 -0.12
C THR A 126 15.74 -7.00 1.34
N PRO A 127 14.99 -7.56 2.31
CA PRO A 127 15.30 -7.38 3.72
C PRO A 127 16.60 -8.04 4.13
N ASN A 128 17.36 -7.37 4.99
CA ASN A 128 18.48 -7.94 5.73
C ASN A 128 18.22 -7.80 7.23
N ILE A 129 17.70 -8.86 7.85
CA ILE A 129 17.33 -8.87 9.26
C ILE A 129 18.55 -8.63 10.16
N LYS A 130 19.72 -9.17 9.81
CA LYS A 130 20.94 -9.04 10.61
C LYS A 130 21.41 -7.58 10.68
N GLU A 131 21.43 -6.90 9.54
CA GLU A 131 21.82 -5.50 9.44
C GLU A 131 20.67 -4.52 9.76
N ASN A 132 19.46 -5.05 9.99
CA ASN A 132 18.25 -4.27 10.24
C ASN A 132 17.90 -3.27 9.13
N THR A 133 18.19 -3.64 7.88
CA THR A 133 17.95 -2.82 6.68
C THR A 133 17.09 -3.54 5.65
N ILE A 134 16.66 -2.79 4.63
CA ILE A 134 16.01 -3.32 3.44
C ILE A 134 16.65 -2.58 2.29
N GLU A 135 17.36 -3.30 1.43
CA GLU A 135 18.04 -2.73 0.27
C GLU A 135 17.19 -2.93 -0.97
N THR A 136 17.04 -1.89 -1.79
CA THR A 136 16.19 -1.91 -2.98
C THR A 136 17.02 -1.86 -4.24
N ASP A 137 16.79 -2.81 -5.15
CA ASP A 137 17.38 -2.87 -6.49
C ASP A 137 16.30 -2.72 -7.57
N LEU A 138 16.70 -2.37 -8.79
CA LEU A 138 15.82 -2.29 -9.95
C LEU A 138 15.96 -3.54 -10.83
N PHE A 139 14.83 -4.05 -11.29
CA PHE A 139 14.71 -5.22 -12.13
C PHE A 139 14.04 -4.86 -13.46
N ILE A 140 14.49 -5.51 -14.53
CA ILE A 140 13.82 -5.48 -15.83
C ILE A 140 13.32 -6.87 -16.18
N LEU A 141 12.10 -6.93 -16.71
CA LEU A 141 11.49 -8.14 -17.25
C LEU A 141 11.18 -7.90 -18.74
N ASN A 142 11.66 -8.78 -19.61
CA ASN A 142 11.27 -8.80 -21.01
C ASN A 142 9.87 -9.42 -21.14
N LEU A 143 8.92 -8.64 -21.65
CA LEU A 143 7.50 -9.01 -21.74
C LEU A 143 7.21 -10.05 -22.83
N GLU A 144 8.15 -10.27 -23.76
CA GLU A 144 8.04 -11.29 -24.82
C GLU A 144 8.65 -12.62 -24.37
N THR A 145 9.85 -12.60 -23.80
CA THR A 145 10.58 -13.83 -23.42
C THR A 145 10.28 -14.29 -21.99
N GLY A 146 9.84 -13.38 -21.11
CA GLY A 146 9.71 -13.61 -19.68
C GLY A 146 11.05 -13.60 -18.93
N GLU A 147 12.15 -13.22 -19.60
CA GLU A 147 13.47 -13.14 -18.96
C GLU A 147 13.55 -11.96 -18.00
N LYS A 148 13.95 -12.24 -16.75
CA LYS A 148 14.14 -11.28 -15.67
C LYS A 148 15.62 -11.04 -15.43
N GLU A 149 15.99 -9.79 -15.19
CA GLU A 149 17.34 -9.38 -14.84
C GLU A 149 17.35 -8.34 -13.70
N ASN A 150 18.27 -8.46 -12.74
CA ASN A 150 18.59 -7.39 -11.80
C ASN A 150 19.44 -6.35 -12.54
N LEU A 151 18.86 -5.19 -12.84
CA LEU A 151 19.47 -4.15 -13.67
C LEU A 151 20.57 -3.41 -12.92
N THR A 152 20.35 -3.06 -11.64
CA THR A 152 21.30 -2.27 -10.86
C THR A 152 22.36 -3.12 -10.17
N ASN A 153 21.99 -4.35 -9.77
CA ASN A 153 22.87 -5.35 -9.18
C ASN A 153 23.81 -4.77 -8.12
N ASP A 154 23.26 -4.00 -7.19
CA ASP A 154 24.02 -3.25 -6.21
C ASP A 154 23.53 -3.60 -4.80
N PRO A 155 24.25 -4.48 -4.09
CA PRO A 155 23.81 -4.97 -2.79
C PRO A 155 23.90 -3.92 -1.67
N LYS A 156 24.40 -2.71 -1.95
CA LYS A 156 24.52 -1.62 -0.97
C LYS A 156 24.03 -0.30 -1.56
N GLY A 157 23.00 0.28 -0.94
CA GLY A 157 22.46 1.57 -1.35
C GLY A 157 21.17 1.37 -2.12
N SER A 158 20.07 1.79 -1.52
CA SER A 158 18.74 1.59 -2.12
C SER A 158 18.53 2.48 -3.33
N LYS A 159 17.84 1.94 -4.32
CA LYS A 159 17.37 2.67 -5.50
C LYS A 159 15.94 3.09 -5.28
N SER A 160 15.68 4.39 -5.41
CA SER A 160 14.34 4.97 -5.33
C SER A 160 14.03 5.70 -6.64
N ASP A 161 12.76 6.07 -6.78
CA ASP A 161 12.13 6.80 -7.89
C ASP A 161 12.74 6.54 -9.27
N TYR A 162 12.05 5.80 -10.14
CA TYR A 162 12.64 5.31 -11.40
C TYR A 162 11.75 5.55 -12.61
N GLN A 163 12.38 5.83 -13.74
CA GLN A 163 11.69 6.15 -14.99
C GLN A 163 12.48 5.65 -16.21
N TRP A 164 11.76 5.18 -17.23
CA TRP A 164 12.33 4.92 -18.56
C TRP A 164 12.65 6.23 -19.28
N ASP A 165 13.71 6.20 -20.09
CA ASP A 165 13.89 7.21 -21.13
C ASP A 165 13.00 6.94 -22.35
N LYS A 166 12.83 7.95 -23.20
CA LYS A 166 11.97 7.84 -24.39
C LYS A 166 12.42 6.77 -25.40
N THR A 167 13.70 6.38 -25.38
CA THR A 167 14.24 5.38 -26.32
C THR A 167 14.08 3.95 -25.81
N SER A 168 13.66 3.76 -24.55
CA SER A 168 13.62 2.46 -23.86
C SER A 168 14.99 1.77 -23.73
N GLU A 169 16.08 2.53 -23.90
CA GLU A 169 17.44 1.98 -23.78
C GLU A 169 18.05 2.30 -22.43
N ASN A 170 17.51 3.29 -21.71
CA ASN A 170 18.05 3.71 -20.44
C ASN A 170 16.97 3.86 -19.38
N VAL A 171 17.37 3.61 -18.14
CA VAL A 171 16.56 3.80 -16.95
C VAL A 171 17.24 4.86 -16.08
N TYR A 172 16.46 5.85 -15.64
CA TYR A 172 16.86 6.81 -14.64
C TYR A 172 16.37 6.37 -13.27
N TYR A 173 17.15 6.67 -12.23
CA TYR A 173 16.79 6.36 -10.85
C TYR A 173 17.55 7.24 -9.85
N ILE A 174 17.03 7.39 -8.64
CA ILE A 174 17.74 8.02 -7.52
C ILE A 174 18.60 6.98 -6.80
N ALA A 175 19.83 7.36 -6.50
CA ALA A 175 20.71 6.61 -5.60
C ALA A 175 21.75 7.54 -4.96
N LYS A 176 22.40 7.04 -3.91
CA LYS A 176 23.42 7.80 -3.21
C LYS A 176 24.70 7.97 -4.05
N ALA A 177 25.13 9.22 -4.22
CA ALA A 177 26.44 9.63 -4.71
C ALA A 177 27.24 10.27 -3.56
N ASN A 178 28.21 9.53 -3.00
CA ASN A 178 28.93 9.92 -1.79
C ASN A 178 27.99 10.15 -0.59
N SER A 179 27.71 11.41 -0.25
CA SER A 179 26.88 11.80 0.90
C SER A 179 25.45 12.18 0.54
N THR A 180 25.15 12.47 -0.74
CA THR A 180 23.82 12.94 -1.17
C THR A 180 23.13 12.00 -2.15
N GLU A 181 21.80 12.01 -2.16
CA GLU A 181 20.96 11.30 -3.14
C GLU A 181 20.94 12.07 -4.46
N GLN A 182 21.26 11.39 -5.56
CA GLN A 182 21.41 11.99 -6.90
C GLN A 182 20.76 11.12 -7.97
N ILE A 183 20.46 11.71 -9.13
CA ILE A 183 19.90 11.00 -10.27
C ILE A 183 21.02 10.30 -11.04
N PHE A 184 20.84 9.01 -11.30
CA PHE A 184 21.68 8.18 -12.13
C PHE A 184 20.91 7.70 -13.37
N LYS A 185 21.65 7.34 -14.40
CA LYS A 185 21.18 6.72 -15.63
C LYS A 185 21.94 5.42 -15.84
N ILE A 186 21.23 4.34 -16.19
CA ILE A 186 21.83 3.07 -16.58
C ILE A 186 21.30 2.61 -17.93
N ASN A 187 22.19 2.18 -18.82
CA ASN A 187 21.80 1.56 -20.09
C ASN A 187 21.45 0.08 -19.88
N ILE A 188 20.30 -0.36 -20.38
CA ILE A 188 19.82 -1.72 -20.12
C ILE A 188 20.62 -2.81 -20.84
N LYS A 189 21.33 -2.47 -21.94
CA LYS A 189 22.13 -3.43 -22.72
C LYS A 189 23.59 -3.42 -22.30
N THR A 190 24.22 -2.24 -22.26
CA THR A 190 25.66 -2.11 -21.97
C THR A 190 25.96 -2.12 -20.49
N LYS A 191 24.95 -1.90 -19.63
CA LYS A 191 25.07 -1.73 -18.17
C LYS A 191 25.93 -0.53 -17.77
N GLU A 192 26.22 0.37 -18.70
CA GLU A 192 26.92 1.60 -18.42
C GLU A 192 26.08 2.47 -17.48
N LYS A 193 26.65 2.83 -16.33
CA LYS A 193 26.05 3.70 -15.32
C LYS A 193 26.69 5.09 -15.40
N LYS A 194 25.86 6.12 -15.44
CA LYS A 194 26.28 7.52 -15.44
C LYS A 194 25.52 8.30 -14.36
N GLN A 195 26.23 9.08 -13.56
CA GLN A 195 25.62 10.09 -12.69
C GLN A 195 25.13 11.27 -13.55
N VAL A 196 23.85 11.62 -13.43
CA VAL A 196 23.20 12.66 -14.24
C VAL A 196 23.29 14.02 -13.53
N THR A 197 23.10 14.04 -12.22
CA THR A 197 23.11 15.25 -11.41
C THR A 197 24.27 15.27 -10.42
N SER A 198 24.76 16.46 -10.10
CA SER A 198 25.69 16.70 -8.99
C SER A 198 25.20 17.92 -8.21
N PHE A 199 23.97 17.81 -7.70
CA PHE A 199 23.31 18.85 -6.93
C PHE A 199 23.83 18.86 -5.48
N GLU A 200 23.85 20.03 -4.85
CA GLU A 200 24.46 20.18 -3.51
C GLU A 200 23.64 19.48 -2.40
N ASN A 201 22.33 19.37 -2.59
CA ASN A 201 21.40 18.75 -1.65
C ASN A 201 20.87 17.40 -2.18
N ASP A 202 20.18 16.66 -1.31
CA ASP A 202 19.50 15.42 -1.68
C ASP A 202 18.37 15.68 -2.68
N ILE A 203 18.33 14.87 -3.73
CA ILE A 203 17.18 14.80 -4.64
C ILE A 203 16.23 13.72 -4.12
N THR A 204 14.96 14.06 -3.90
CA THR A 204 13.97 13.15 -3.28
C THR A 204 13.01 12.51 -4.28
N THR A 205 12.62 13.24 -5.34
CA THR A 205 11.79 12.74 -6.45
C THR A 205 12.22 13.35 -7.79
N PHE A 206 11.90 12.72 -8.92
CA PHE A 206 12.08 13.32 -10.26
C PHE A 206 11.07 12.84 -11.32
N LYS A 207 10.93 13.65 -12.39
CA LYS A 207 10.30 13.29 -13.66
C LYS A 207 11.03 13.91 -14.84
N ILE A 208 11.27 13.12 -15.89
CA ILE A 208 11.85 13.59 -17.15
C ILE A 208 10.75 14.14 -18.05
N SER A 209 11.02 15.26 -18.72
CA SER A 209 10.11 15.85 -19.69
C SER A 209 9.87 14.92 -20.90
N PRO A 210 8.70 14.96 -21.55
CA PRO A 210 8.40 14.13 -22.72
C PRO A 210 9.41 14.25 -23.87
N ASP A 211 9.97 15.44 -24.09
CA ASP A 211 11.02 15.65 -25.10
C ASP A 211 12.41 15.14 -24.68
N GLY A 212 12.60 14.83 -23.40
CA GLY A 212 13.85 14.37 -22.79
C GLY A 212 14.89 15.46 -22.57
N LYS A 213 14.51 16.74 -22.63
CA LYS A 213 15.44 17.88 -22.44
C LYS A 213 15.51 18.38 -21.01
N TYR A 214 14.50 18.11 -20.20
CA TYR A 214 14.41 18.60 -18.84
C TYR A 214 14.20 17.48 -17.82
N ILE A 215 14.64 17.71 -16.60
CA ILE A 215 14.28 16.93 -15.42
C ILE A 215 13.65 17.87 -14.41
N ALA A 216 12.42 17.57 -13.99
CA ALA A 216 11.84 18.15 -12.80
C ALA A 216 12.23 17.29 -11.61
N PHE A 217 12.70 17.88 -10.52
CA PHE A 217 13.09 17.14 -9.32
C PHE A 217 12.84 17.95 -8.04
N THR A 218 12.75 17.28 -6.90
CA THR A 218 12.53 17.96 -5.61
C THR A 218 13.74 17.88 -4.70
N SER A 219 13.97 18.95 -3.94
CA SER A 219 15.06 19.04 -2.98
C SER A 219 14.75 20.06 -1.89
N ASP A 220 15.27 19.83 -0.68
CA ASP A 220 15.08 20.74 0.45
C ASP A 220 15.90 22.02 0.28
N VAL A 221 15.24 23.15 0.48
CA VAL A 221 15.86 24.48 0.50
C VAL A 221 15.57 25.18 1.81
N LYS A 222 16.55 25.95 2.28
CA LYS A 222 16.40 26.76 3.47
C LYS A 222 15.61 28.03 3.14
N VAL A 223 14.39 28.13 3.66
CA VAL A 223 13.46 29.25 3.42
C VAL A 223 13.30 30.18 4.61
N GLN A 224 13.79 29.77 5.78
CA GLN A 224 13.71 30.53 7.02
C GLN A 224 15.07 30.60 7.73
N GLN A 225 15.19 31.53 8.68
CA GLN A 225 16.37 31.62 9.54
C GLN A 225 16.30 30.58 10.66
N SER A 226 17.38 29.81 10.81
CA SER A 226 17.57 28.90 11.94
C SER A 226 17.88 29.67 13.23
N ILE A 227 17.83 28.97 14.37
CA ILE A 227 18.28 29.54 15.65
C ILE A 227 19.75 29.93 15.60
N GLN A 228 20.58 29.14 14.92
CA GLN A 228 22.01 29.42 14.75
C GLN A 228 22.25 30.65 13.86
N ASP A 229 21.38 30.93 12.89
CA ASP A 229 21.46 32.17 12.10
C ASP A 229 21.11 33.39 12.96
N LYS A 230 20.07 33.28 13.79
CA LYS A 230 19.60 34.38 14.67
C LYS A 230 20.56 34.64 15.83
N TYR A 231 21.17 33.59 16.39
CA TYR A 231 22.02 33.65 17.58
C TYR A 231 23.34 32.90 17.37
N PRO A 232 24.23 33.37 16.48
CA PRO A 232 25.48 32.67 16.14
C PRO A 232 26.43 32.51 17.33
N PHE A 233 26.33 33.39 18.33
CA PHE A 233 27.10 33.33 19.57
C PHE A 233 26.63 32.24 20.56
N LEU A 234 25.47 31.62 20.32
CA LEU A 234 24.89 30.52 21.12
C LEU A 234 24.99 29.17 20.39
N ASN A 235 26.05 28.93 19.62
CA ASN A 235 26.21 27.73 18.78
C ASN A 235 26.21 26.38 19.53
N LYS A 236 26.33 26.38 20.86
CA LYS A 236 26.20 25.17 21.72
C LYS A 236 24.77 24.90 22.20
N ALA A 237 23.86 25.87 22.09
CA ALA A 237 22.47 25.67 22.51
C ALA A 237 21.74 24.73 21.53
N LYS A 238 21.07 23.73 22.09
CA LYS A 238 20.22 22.78 21.35
C LYS A 238 18.77 23.02 21.76
N VAL A 239 18.15 24.03 21.13
CA VAL A 239 16.79 24.48 21.45
C VAL A 239 15.96 24.59 20.17
N ARG A 240 14.64 24.43 20.30
CA ARG A 240 13.66 24.72 19.25
C ARG A 240 12.72 25.80 19.77
N ILE A 241 12.39 26.78 18.93
CA ILE A 241 11.53 27.90 19.29
C ILE A 241 10.51 28.07 18.18
N TYR A 242 9.24 28.02 18.54
CA TYR A 242 8.12 28.13 17.61
C TYR A 242 7.16 29.20 18.11
N ASP A 243 6.66 30.03 17.20
CA ASP A 243 5.62 31.03 17.44
C ASP A 243 4.30 30.70 16.69
N LYS A 244 4.29 29.61 15.90
CA LYS A 244 3.17 29.17 15.07
C LYS A 244 3.06 27.64 15.04
N LEU A 245 1.88 27.15 14.66
CA LEU A 245 1.61 25.75 14.37
C LEU A 245 1.72 25.46 12.86
N PRO A 246 2.01 24.20 12.49
CA PRO A 246 2.45 23.11 13.36
C PRO A 246 3.90 23.33 13.85
N VAL A 247 4.33 22.58 14.86
CA VAL A 247 5.74 22.58 15.33
C VAL A 247 6.50 21.30 14.96
N ARG A 248 5.77 20.30 14.47
CA ARG A 248 6.21 18.96 14.12
C ARG A 248 5.15 18.33 13.22
N HIS A 249 5.49 17.35 12.39
CA HIS A 249 4.57 16.59 11.54
C HIS A 249 5.00 15.12 11.54
N TRP A 250 4.10 14.20 11.89
CA TRP A 250 4.34 12.73 11.95
C TRP A 250 5.46 12.25 12.88
N ASP A 251 6.71 12.40 12.48
CA ASP A 251 7.91 11.97 13.21
C ASP A 251 9.08 12.96 13.09
N THR A 252 8.87 14.08 12.39
CA THR A 252 9.83 15.16 12.20
C THR A 252 9.38 16.43 12.92
N TRP A 253 10.34 17.22 13.38
CA TRP A 253 10.09 18.56 13.89
C TRP A 253 10.10 19.53 12.71
N GLU A 254 9.24 20.55 12.73
CA GLU A 254 9.36 21.63 11.76
C GLU A 254 10.71 22.32 11.94
N ASP A 255 11.39 22.58 10.83
CA ASP A 255 12.67 23.27 10.75
C ASP A 255 12.62 24.38 9.69
N GLU A 256 13.78 24.93 9.36
CA GLU A 256 13.91 26.04 8.42
C GLU A 256 13.86 25.64 6.93
N TYR A 257 13.67 24.36 6.62
CA TYR A 257 13.70 23.82 5.26
C TYR A 257 12.30 23.52 4.72
N LYS A 258 12.16 23.65 3.40
CA LYS A 258 10.98 23.21 2.63
C LYS A 258 11.42 22.53 1.35
N SER A 259 10.72 21.48 0.96
CA SER A 259 10.98 20.79 -0.31
C SER A 259 10.46 21.63 -1.47
N HIS A 260 11.33 22.04 -2.38
CA HIS A 260 10.94 22.80 -3.57
C HIS A 260 11.04 21.94 -4.83
N LEU A 261 10.28 22.34 -5.86
CA LEU A 261 10.33 21.77 -7.19
C LEU A 261 11.32 22.56 -8.07
N PHE A 262 12.28 21.84 -8.64
CA PHE A 262 13.31 22.38 -9.53
C PHE A 262 13.13 21.87 -10.95
N ILE A 263 13.60 22.63 -11.93
CA ILE A 263 13.74 22.20 -13.32
C ILE A 263 15.21 22.31 -13.74
N MET A 264 15.79 21.18 -14.13
CA MET A 264 17.11 21.10 -14.75
C MET A 264 17.00 20.96 -16.27
N ASN A 265 17.75 21.76 -17.02
CA ASN A 265 17.99 21.55 -18.44
C ASN A 265 19.18 20.60 -18.66
N LEU A 266 18.96 19.50 -19.37
CA LEU A 266 19.97 18.45 -19.59
C LEU A 266 21.02 18.80 -20.66
N GLU A 267 20.76 19.77 -21.53
CA GLU A 267 21.70 20.18 -22.58
C GLU A 267 22.81 21.09 -22.02
N ASN A 268 22.45 22.03 -21.13
CA ASN A 268 23.38 23.02 -20.59
C ASN A 268 23.64 22.90 -19.07
N GLY A 269 22.89 22.05 -18.36
CA GLY A 269 23.04 21.81 -16.93
C GLY A 269 22.47 22.91 -16.02
N THR A 270 21.74 23.89 -16.56
CA THR A 270 21.10 24.94 -15.75
C THR A 270 19.98 24.37 -14.89
N ILE A 271 19.89 24.83 -13.64
CA ILE A 271 18.89 24.40 -12.66
C ILE A 271 18.15 25.65 -12.16
N GLU A 272 16.83 25.60 -12.15
CA GLU A 272 15.93 26.67 -11.69
C GLU A 272 15.00 26.15 -10.61
N ASP A 273 14.94 26.83 -9.46
CA ASP A 273 13.87 26.68 -8.47
C ASP A 273 12.63 27.40 -9.00
N ILE A 274 11.50 26.70 -9.17
CA ILE A 274 10.26 27.31 -9.68
C ILE A 274 9.40 27.94 -8.57
N MET A 275 9.82 27.83 -7.31
CA MET A 275 9.13 28.32 -6.12
C MET A 275 10.05 29.18 -5.22
N PRO A 276 10.89 30.08 -5.77
CA PRO A 276 11.94 30.72 -4.99
C PRO A 276 11.38 31.55 -3.83
N ASN A 277 11.89 31.29 -2.62
CA ASN A 277 11.48 31.93 -1.36
C ASN A 277 10.05 31.63 -0.89
N GLU A 278 9.36 30.68 -1.51
CA GLU A 278 8.06 30.24 -1.00
C GLU A 278 8.24 29.34 0.23
N PRO A 279 7.49 29.51 1.33
CA PRO A 279 7.63 28.69 2.52
C PRO A 279 6.74 27.43 2.47
N PHE A 280 6.66 26.78 1.32
CA PHE A 280 5.72 25.67 1.07
C PHE A 280 6.43 24.46 0.48
N ASP A 281 5.91 23.28 0.81
CA ASP A 281 6.46 22.02 0.34
C ASP A 281 5.80 21.58 -0.99
N VAL A 282 6.63 21.04 -1.88
CA VAL A 282 6.25 20.23 -3.04
C VAL A 282 7.21 19.03 -3.12
N PRO A 283 6.71 17.79 -3.08
CA PRO A 283 5.30 17.42 -2.88
C PRO A 283 4.81 17.70 -1.44
N ASP A 284 3.49 17.70 -1.24
CA ASP A 284 2.83 17.92 0.06
C ASP A 284 3.14 16.75 1.04
N PRO A 285 3.82 17.01 2.17
CA PRO A 285 4.26 15.98 3.08
C PRO A 285 3.12 15.44 3.97
N PRO A 286 3.28 14.23 4.53
CA PRO A 286 4.43 13.32 4.35
C PRO A 286 4.23 12.30 3.22
N PHE A 287 3.08 12.34 2.54
CA PHE A 287 2.66 11.25 1.65
C PHE A 287 2.76 11.58 0.17
N GLY A 288 2.96 12.84 -0.19
CA GLY A 288 3.16 13.23 -1.57
C GLY A 288 4.49 12.72 -2.12
N GLY A 289 4.46 12.28 -3.37
CA GLY A 289 5.60 11.88 -4.17
C GLY A 289 5.56 12.48 -5.57
N ASN A 290 6.19 11.81 -6.54
CA ASN A 290 6.25 12.32 -7.91
C ASN A 290 4.90 12.29 -8.65
N GLU A 291 3.88 11.62 -8.13
CA GLU A 291 2.51 11.73 -8.63
C GLU A 291 1.91 13.13 -8.45
N GLN A 292 2.46 13.95 -7.56
CA GLN A 292 1.95 15.29 -7.28
C GLN A 292 2.40 16.37 -8.24
N TYR A 293 3.23 16.07 -9.24
CA TYR A 293 3.53 16.99 -10.33
C TYR A 293 3.67 16.23 -11.65
N ASP A 294 3.39 16.88 -12.77
CA ASP A 294 3.44 16.23 -14.09
C ASP A 294 3.78 17.21 -15.21
N TRP A 295 4.46 16.71 -16.23
CA TRP A 295 4.85 17.48 -17.41
C TRP A 295 3.72 17.55 -18.43
N SER A 296 3.51 18.71 -19.04
CA SER A 296 2.66 18.79 -20.22
C SER A 296 3.28 17.97 -21.38
N PRO A 297 2.47 17.35 -22.26
CA PRO A 297 2.98 16.52 -23.36
C PRO A 297 3.91 17.25 -24.33
N ASP A 298 3.82 18.58 -24.41
CA ASP A 298 4.68 19.45 -25.22
C ASP A 298 5.91 19.97 -24.46
N SER A 299 6.13 19.54 -23.22
CA SER A 299 7.27 19.89 -22.35
C SER A 299 7.39 21.38 -22.00
N LYS A 300 6.31 22.15 -22.12
CA LYS A 300 6.28 23.61 -21.87
C LYS A 300 5.77 24.01 -20.49
N GLU A 301 5.06 23.11 -19.81
CA GLU A 301 4.42 23.39 -18.54
C GLU A 301 4.63 22.23 -17.57
N ILE A 302 4.61 22.54 -16.28
CA ILE A 302 4.54 21.56 -15.20
C ILE A 302 3.34 21.89 -14.33
N ALA A 303 2.46 20.91 -14.13
CA ALA A 303 1.40 21.01 -13.13
C ALA A 303 1.93 20.45 -11.80
N TYR A 304 1.60 21.04 -10.66
CA TYR A 304 2.03 20.54 -9.35
C TYR A 304 1.00 20.82 -8.24
N THR A 305 0.97 19.95 -7.25
CA THR A 305 0.16 20.07 -6.02
C THR A 305 0.93 20.89 -5.01
N CYS A 306 0.29 21.86 -4.35
CA CYS A 306 0.92 22.59 -3.25
C CYS A 306 -0.11 23.10 -2.24
N LYS A 307 0.27 23.07 -0.95
CA LYS A 307 -0.54 23.53 0.17
C LYS A 307 -0.21 24.96 0.59
N LYS A 308 -0.56 25.94 -0.26
CA LYS A 308 -0.28 27.37 0.01
C LYS A 308 -1.31 28.01 0.95
N VAL A 309 -1.27 27.65 2.23
CA VAL A 309 -2.20 28.12 3.28
C VAL A 309 -1.48 28.78 4.45
N ASN A 310 -2.14 29.71 5.14
CA ASN A 310 -1.56 30.39 6.31
C ASN A 310 -1.73 29.60 7.62
N ASP A 311 -2.67 28.66 7.67
CA ASP A 311 -3.08 27.90 8.85
C ASP A 311 -2.93 26.39 8.60
N TYR A 312 -1.71 25.96 8.27
CA TYR A 312 -1.40 24.59 7.83
C TYR A 312 -1.99 23.49 8.74
N ALA A 313 -1.93 23.68 10.06
CA ALA A 313 -2.48 22.73 11.04
C ALA A 313 -4.03 22.63 11.01
N LEU A 314 -4.73 23.67 10.57
CA LEU A 314 -6.20 23.77 10.55
C LEU A 314 -6.80 23.55 9.17
N SER A 315 -5.97 23.57 8.13
CA SER A 315 -6.42 23.48 6.75
C SER A 315 -5.95 22.20 6.10
N THR A 316 -6.82 21.69 5.24
CA THR A 316 -6.57 20.57 4.35
C THR A 316 -6.39 21.02 2.90
N ASN A 317 -6.49 22.32 2.65
CA ASN A 317 -6.59 22.84 1.29
C ASN A 317 -5.26 22.69 0.54
N THR A 318 -5.27 21.84 -0.48
CA THR A 318 -4.18 21.74 -1.47
C THR A 318 -4.74 22.14 -2.81
N ASP A 319 -3.93 22.83 -3.61
CA ASP A 319 -4.33 23.32 -4.93
C ASP A 319 -3.41 22.77 -6.03
N ILE A 320 -3.93 22.76 -7.26
CA ILE A 320 -3.15 22.48 -8.47
C ILE A 320 -2.68 23.80 -9.09
N TYR A 321 -1.38 23.90 -9.28
CA TYR A 321 -0.70 25.02 -9.93
C TYR A 321 -0.11 24.57 -11.26
N ILE A 322 -0.12 25.45 -12.27
CA ILE A 322 0.59 25.24 -13.54
C ILE A 322 1.69 26.30 -13.64
N TYR A 323 2.95 25.86 -13.76
CA TYR A 323 4.08 26.72 -14.07
C TYR A 323 4.47 26.58 -15.54
N ASN A 324 4.60 27.71 -16.23
CA ASN A 324 4.97 27.78 -17.65
C ASN A 324 6.45 28.15 -17.81
N LEU A 325 7.20 27.31 -18.54
CA LEU A 325 8.66 27.42 -18.63
C LEU A 325 9.13 28.65 -19.42
N ASP A 326 8.35 29.10 -20.40
CA ASP A 326 8.71 30.24 -21.26
C ASP A 326 8.47 31.58 -20.55
N THR A 327 7.30 31.72 -19.94
CA THR A 327 6.86 32.97 -19.28
C THR A 327 7.32 33.08 -17.83
N LYS A 328 7.75 31.97 -17.22
CA LYS A 328 8.12 31.89 -15.80
C LYS A 328 6.97 32.25 -14.86
N GLN A 329 5.73 32.05 -15.31
CA GLN A 329 4.52 32.36 -14.55
C GLN A 329 3.85 31.10 -14.01
N THR A 330 3.28 31.22 -12.81
CA THR A 330 2.46 30.19 -12.18
C THR A 330 1.01 30.65 -12.07
N VAL A 331 0.07 29.75 -12.39
CA VAL A 331 -1.38 29.96 -12.22
C VAL A 331 -1.97 28.85 -11.36
N ASN A 332 -2.77 29.22 -10.35
CA ASN A 332 -3.59 28.27 -9.60
C ASN A 332 -4.88 27.98 -10.39
N ILE A 333 -5.10 26.72 -10.79
CA ILE A 333 -6.27 26.33 -11.58
C ILE A 333 -7.46 25.86 -10.72
N THR A 334 -7.24 25.52 -9.45
CA THR A 334 -8.27 25.07 -8.51
C THR A 334 -8.68 26.14 -7.50
N ALA A 335 -8.22 27.38 -7.67
CA ALA A 335 -8.52 28.50 -6.78
C ALA A 335 -10.02 28.58 -6.43
N GLY A 336 -10.33 28.50 -5.14
CA GLY A 336 -11.69 28.53 -4.61
C GLY A 336 -12.31 27.15 -4.34
N MET A 337 -11.62 26.06 -4.67
CA MET A 337 -11.93 24.72 -4.19
C MET A 337 -11.27 24.53 -2.81
N PRO A 338 -12.03 24.33 -1.72
CA PRO A 338 -11.47 24.41 -0.36
C PRO A 338 -10.97 23.06 0.19
N GLY A 339 -11.04 21.99 -0.59
CA GLY A 339 -10.68 20.64 -0.16
C GLY A 339 -9.28 20.23 -0.63
N TYR A 340 -9.04 18.93 -0.73
CA TYR A 340 -7.75 18.41 -1.21
C TYR A 340 -7.78 18.24 -2.72
N ASP A 341 -7.17 19.17 -3.46
CA ASP A 341 -6.89 18.97 -4.88
C ASP A 341 -5.43 18.56 -5.06
N LYS A 342 -5.21 17.38 -5.66
CA LYS A 342 -3.88 16.75 -5.74
C LYS A 342 -3.70 15.84 -6.93
N ASP A 343 -2.47 15.42 -7.17
CA ASP A 343 -2.05 14.41 -8.15
C ASP A 343 -2.47 14.76 -9.61
N PRO A 344 -2.02 15.90 -10.16
CA PRO A 344 -2.36 16.31 -11.52
C PRO A 344 -1.66 15.41 -12.55
N LEU A 345 -2.38 15.01 -13.60
CA LEU A 345 -1.87 14.17 -14.69
C LEU A 345 -2.40 14.66 -16.04
N TYR A 346 -1.51 15.07 -16.93
CA TYR A 346 -1.89 15.52 -18.27
C TYR A 346 -2.40 14.37 -19.14
N SER A 347 -3.42 14.63 -19.96
CA SER A 347 -3.82 13.68 -21.01
C SER A 347 -2.72 13.60 -22.08
N PRO A 348 -2.52 12.43 -22.72
CA PRO A 348 -1.55 12.28 -23.81
C PRO A 348 -1.71 13.27 -24.97
N ASP A 349 -2.95 13.69 -25.27
CA ASP A 349 -3.26 14.69 -26.29
C ASP A 349 -3.13 16.15 -25.81
N GLY A 350 -2.84 16.35 -24.53
CA GLY A 350 -2.66 17.65 -23.91
C GLY A 350 -3.95 18.47 -23.77
N LYS A 351 -5.15 17.92 -23.97
CA LYS A 351 -6.38 18.71 -23.80
C LYS A 351 -6.80 18.84 -22.34
N TRP A 352 -6.46 17.85 -21.52
CA TRP A 352 -6.99 17.70 -20.16
C TRP A 352 -5.87 17.62 -19.14
N ILE A 353 -6.18 18.06 -17.92
CA ILE A 353 -5.48 17.65 -16.70
C ILE A 353 -6.50 16.93 -15.83
N ALA A 354 -6.26 15.65 -15.55
CA ALA A 354 -7.01 14.91 -14.56
C ALA A 354 -6.36 15.07 -13.18
N PHE A 355 -7.15 15.14 -12.11
CA PHE A 355 -6.63 15.28 -10.75
C PHE A 355 -7.62 14.73 -9.72
N HIS A 356 -7.13 14.39 -8.53
CA HIS A 356 -7.96 14.02 -7.39
C HIS A 356 -8.50 15.25 -6.68
N SER A 357 -9.76 15.21 -6.24
CA SER A 357 -10.38 16.29 -5.47
C SER A 357 -11.30 15.77 -4.37
N MET A 358 -11.10 16.28 -3.15
CA MET A 358 -12.09 16.21 -2.07
C MET A 358 -12.86 17.53 -1.99
N LYS A 359 -14.16 17.48 -1.67
CA LYS A 359 -15.04 18.67 -1.64
C LYS A 359 -15.06 19.37 -0.28
N ARG A 360 -15.02 18.60 0.81
CA ARG A 360 -15.25 19.07 2.18
C ARG A 360 -13.92 19.40 2.86
N ALA A 361 -13.67 20.70 3.05
CA ALA A 361 -12.52 21.19 3.80
C ALA A 361 -12.50 20.62 5.24
N GLY A 362 -11.33 20.28 5.74
CA GLY A 362 -11.15 19.74 7.08
C GLY A 362 -11.42 18.24 7.21
N PHE A 363 -11.99 17.59 6.17
CA PHE A 363 -12.30 16.16 6.21
C PHE A 363 -11.37 15.35 5.30
N GLU A 364 -10.32 14.76 5.89
CA GLU A 364 -9.37 13.89 5.17
C GLU A 364 -9.98 12.60 4.60
N SER A 365 -11.23 12.33 4.94
CA SER A 365 -11.97 11.14 4.48
C SER A 365 -13.25 11.51 3.74
N ASP A 366 -13.25 12.70 3.13
CA ASP A 366 -14.22 12.98 2.08
C ASP A 366 -13.95 12.12 0.84
N ARG A 367 -14.97 11.97 -0.01
CA ARG A 367 -14.86 11.17 -1.22
C ARG A 367 -13.76 11.72 -2.12
N VAL A 368 -12.81 10.86 -2.48
CA VAL A 368 -11.79 11.18 -3.49
C VAL A 368 -12.42 11.11 -4.87
N ARG A 369 -12.61 12.27 -5.50
CA ARG A 369 -13.22 12.40 -6.82
C ARG A 369 -12.16 12.55 -7.89
N LEU A 370 -12.38 11.97 -9.05
CA LEU A 370 -11.64 12.27 -10.27
C LEU A 370 -12.26 13.47 -10.99
N MET A 371 -11.47 14.52 -11.15
CA MET A 371 -11.82 15.77 -11.82
C MET A 371 -11.10 15.90 -13.16
N LEU A 372 -11.65 16.69 -14.08
CA LEU A 372 -11.04 17.07 -15.35
C LEU A 372 -11.02 18.59 -15.48
N TYR A 373 -9.83 19.14 -15.71
CA TYR A 373 -9.61 20.52 -16.15
C TYR A 373 -9.40 20.55 -17.66
N ASP A 374 -10.30 21.21 -18.38
CA ASP A 374 -10.15 21.53 -19.80
C ASP A 374 -9.15 22.67 -19.97
N ARG A 375 -8.00 22.41 -20.60
CA ARG A 375 -6.95 23.43 -20.78
C ARG A 375 -7.36 24.55 -21.73
N GLN A 376 -8.29 24.28 -22.66
CA GLN A 376 -8.75 25.27 -23.62
C GLN A 376 -9.83 26.18 -23.01
N THR A 377 -10.86 25.58 -22.40
CA THR A 377 -11.98 26.35 -21.83
C THR A 377 -11.75 26.81 -20.40
N LYS A 378 -10.72 26.28 -19.73
CA LYS A 378 -10.38 26.48 -18.32
C LYS A 378 -11.48 26.02 -17.35
N LYS A 379 -12.33 25.09 -17.80
CA LYS A 379 -13.46 24.58 -17.01
C LYS A 379 -13.05 23.31 -16.27
N ILE A 380 -13.45 23.22 -15.00
CA ILE A 380 -13.33 22.01 -14.18
C ILE A 380 -14.67 21.25 -14.16
N THR A 381 -14.61 19.94 -14.33
CA THR A 381 -15.78 19.04 -14.22
C THR A 381 -15.44 17.81 -13.40
N GLU A 382 -16.41 17.29 -12.65
CA GLU A 382 -16.26 16.02 -11.94
C GLU A 382 -16.58 14.88 -12.90
N LEU A 383 -15.56 14.09 -13.26
CA LEU A 383 -15.72 12.95 -14.17
C LEU A 383 -16.39 11.76 -13.46
N SER A 384 -16.01 11.54 -12.20
CA SER A 384 -16.45 10.42 -11.35
C SER A 384 -17.79 10.65 -10.64
N TRP A 385 -18.64 11.58 -11.08
CA TRP A 385 -19.85 11.98 -10.35
C TRP A 385 -20.87 10.85 -10.09
N ARG A 386 -20.79 9.76 -10.86
CA ARG A 386 -21.63 8.54 -10.74
C ARG A 386 -21.06 7.50 -9.77
N LEU A 387 -19.89 7.73 -9.19
CA LEU A 387 -19.20 6.82 -8.27
C LEU A 387 -19.34 7.31 -6.84
N ASP A 388 -19.55 6.38 -5.93
CA ASP A 388 -19.48 6.66 -4.48
C ASP A 388 -18.15 6.20 -3.87
N GLN A 389 -17.40 5.40 -4.62
CA GLN A 389 -16.10 4.83 -4.28
C GLN A 389 -15.01 5.91 -4.41
N TRP A 390 -13.94 5.76 -3.64
CA TRP A 390 -12.80 6.67 -3.72
C TRP A 390 -11.92 6.27 -4.90
N VAL A 391 -11.60 7.25 -5.74
CA VAL A 391 -10.64 7.05 -6.84
C VAL A 391 -9.23 7.04 -6.26
N GLY A 392 -8.51 5.93 -6.48
CA GLY A 392 -7.08 5.78 -6.18
C GLY A 392 -6.21 6.03 -7.41
N ASP A 393 -5.05 5.37 -7.49
CA ASP A 393 -4.12 5.47 -8.63
C ASP A 393 -4.87 5.40 -9.97
N PHE A 394 -4.54 6.30 -10.91
CA PHE A 394 -5.17 6.36 -12.23
C PHE A 394 -4.15 6.59 -13.36
N VAL A 395 -4.51 6.16 -14.58
CA VAL A 395 -3.71 6.28 -15.79
C VAL A 395 -4.59 6.56 -17.02
N TRP A 396 -4.11 7.42 -17.92
CA TRP A 396 -4.78 7.70 -19.19
C TRP A 396 -4.59 6.56 -20.19
N HIS A 397 -5.62 6.24 -20.96
CA HIS A 397 -5.41 5.51 -22.20
C HIS A 397 -4.61 6.37 -23.21
N PRO A 398 -3.68 5.82 -24.01
CA PRO A 398 -2.83 6.61 -24.92
C PRO A 398 -3.57 7.49 -25.94
N ASN A 399 -4.82 7.16 -26.28
CA ASN A 399 -5.67 7.97 -27.18
C ASN A 399 -6.48 9.06 -26.46
N SER A 400 -6.31 9.24 -25.14
CA SER A 400 -7.00 10.23 -24.28
C SER A 400 -8.53 10.10 -24.18
N ASN A 401 -9.13 8.97 -24.58
CA ASN A 401 -10.60 8.79 -24.52
C ASN A 401 -11.11 8.17 -23.22
N LYS A 402 -10.22 7.57 -22.42
CA LYS A 402 -10.53 6.83 -21.20
C LYS A 402 -9.47 7.01 -20.14
N ILE A 403 -9.88 6.86 -18.89
CA ILE A 403 -8.99 6.68 -17.73
C ILE A 403 -9.27 5.32 -17.11
N TYR A 404 -8.21 4.65 -16.67
CA TYR A 404 -8.29 3.48 -15.79
C TYR A 404 -7.83 3.86 -14.40
N PHE A 405 -8.53 3.39 -13.37
CA PHE A 405 -8.19 3.73 -11.99
C PHE A 405 -8.51 2.59 -11.03
N SER A 406 -7.83 2.54 -9.89
CA SER A 406 -8.18 1.64 -8.80
C SER A 406 -9.19 2.31 -7.86
N ALA A 407 -10.15 1.58 -7.33
CA ALA A 407 -11.09 2.07 -6.32
C ALA A 407 -11.61 0.92 -5.46
N GLU A 408 -11.99 1.20 -4.21
CA GLU A 408 -12.64 0.18 -3.39
C GLU A 408 -13.93 -0.32 -4.04
N ASP A 409 -14.20 -1.61 -3.92
CA ASP A 409 -15.50 -2.22 -4.21
C ASP A 409 -15.85 -3.13 -3.03
N GLY A 410 -16.60 -2.58 -2.07
CA GLY A 410 -16.87 -3.24 -0.81
C GLY A 410 -15.57 -3.55 -0.06
N PRO A 411 -15.28 -4.84 0.21
CA PRO A 411 -14.10 -5.25 0.96
C PRO A 411 -12.89 -5.56 0.07
N THR A 412 -12.87 -5.06 -1.17
CA THR A 412 -11.82 -5.30 -2.17
C THR A 412 -11.41 -3.99 -2.82
N VAL A 413 -10.35 -4.00 -3.64
CA VAL A 413 -9.99 -2.89 -4.54
C VAL A 413 -9.96 -3.44 -5.95
N GLN A 414 -10.68 -2.80 -6.87
CA GLN A 414 -10.82 -3.22 -8.26
C GLN A 414 -10.31 -2.15 -9.21
N ILE A 415 -10.03 -2.53 -10.46
CA ILE A 415 -9.73 -1.59 -11.54
C ILE A 415 -11.02 -1.26 -12.29
N TYR A 416 -11.24 0.02 -12.45
CA TYR A 416 -12.33 0.63 -13.18
C TYR A 416 -11.81 1.25 -14.47
N GLU A 417 -12.67 1.28 -15.48
CA GLU A 417 -12.52 2.06 -16.72
C GLU A 417 -13.60 3.13 -16.72
N ILE A 418 -13.25 4.39 -17.01
CA ILE A 418 -14.21 5.51 -17.18
C ILE A 418 -13.98 6.23 -18.51
N ASP A 419 -15.07 6.51 -19.21
CA ASP A 419 -15.06 7.25 -20.48
C ASP A 419 -15.07 8.76 -20.24
N ILE A 420 -14.21 9.48 -20.96
CA ILE A 420 -14.03 10.93 -20.80
C ILE A 420 -15.23 11.72 -21.32
N SER A 421 -15.98 11.17 -22.28
CA SER A 421 -17.07 11.89 -22.95
C SER A 421 -18.32 12.05 -22.09
N ASP A 422 -18.63 11.06 -21.24
CA ASP A 422 -19.87 11.02 -20.47
C ASP A 422 -19.72 10.61 -18.98
N GLY A 423 -18.51 10.23 -18.56
CA GLY A 423 -18.23 9.75 -17.20
C GLY A 423 -18.86 8.38 -16.90
N PHE A 424 -19.25 7.61 -17.92
CA PHE A 424 -19.71 6.25 -17.74
C PHE A 424 -18.54 5.33 -17.39
N TRP A 425 -18.75 4.45 -16.42
CA TRP A 425 -17.70 3.58 -15.89
C TRP A 425 -18.13 2.12 -15.80
N LYS A 426 -17.15 1.22 -15.76
CA LYS A 426 -17.34 -0.21 -15.46
C LYS A 426 -16.11 -0.77 -14.73
N ILE A 427 -16.30 -1.85 -14.00
CA ILE A 427 -15.21 -2.62 -13.39
C ILE A 427 -14.66 -3.61 -14.43
N ILE A 428 -13.33 -3.72 -14.55
CA ILE A 428 -12.66 -4.62 -15.50
C ILE A 428 -11.91 -5.78 -14.82
N THR A 429 -11.83 -5.79 -13.49
CA THR A 429 -11.31 -6.89 -12.67
C THR A 429 -12.42 -7.53 -11.81
N LYS A 430 -12.12 -8.64 -11.13
CA LYS A 430 -13.07 -9.34 -10.28
C LYS A 430 -12.38 -10.20 -9.23
N GLY A 431 -13.12 -10.62 -8.21
CA GLY A 431 -12.65 -11.53 -7.18
C GLY A 431 -12.15 -10.81 -5.93
N TYR A 432 -11.77 -11.58 -4.91
CA TYR A 432 -11.35 -11.06 -3.61
C TYR A 432 -9.85 -10.74 -3.60
N PHE A 433 -9.50 -9.66 -4.30
CA PHE A 433 -8.14 -9.14 -4.37
C PHE A 433 -8.16 -7.62 -4.21
N ASN A 434 -7.01 -7.06 -3.87
CA ASN A 434 -6.76 -5.67 -4.17
C ASN A 434 -5.96 -5.61 -5.47
N TYR A 435 -6.50 -4.87 -6.45
CA TYR A 435 -5.85 -4.52 -7.70
C TYR A 435 -5.45 -3.05 -7.62
N ASP A 436 -4.28 -2.79 -7.06
CA ASP A 436 -3.81 -1.46 -6.68
C ASP A 436 -2.28 -1.34 -6.80
N GLY A 437 -1.75 -0.14 -6.57
CA GLY A 437 -0.32 0.14 -6.51
C GLY A 437 0.36 0.15 -7.88
N GLY A 438 0.38 1.33 -8.51
CA GLY A 438 1.12 1.62 -9.73
C GLY A 438 0.42 1.08 -10.98
N LEU A 439 -0.66 1.74 -11.38
CA LEU A 439 -1.25 1.50 -12.71
C LEU A 439 -0.32 2.05 -13.79
N ASP A 440 -0.09 1.26 -14.82
CA ASP A 440 0.60 1.69 -16.04
C ASP A 440 0.00 1.01 -17.27
N ILE A 441 0.17 1.60 -18.45
CA ILE A 441 -0.46 1.12 -19.68
C ILE A 441 0.54 1.00 -20.82
N SER A 442 0.42 -0.07 -21.61
CA SER A 442 1.28 -0.25 -22.77
C SER A 442 1.12 0.91 -23.76
N PRO A 443 2.19 1.30 -24.49
CA PRO A 443 2.14 2.41 -25.44
C PRO A 443 1.06 2.29 -26.52
N ASN A 444 0.69 1.06 -26.89
CA ASN A 444 -0.38 0.78 -27.84
C ASN A 444 -1.80 0.75 -27.22
N GLY A 445 -1.92 0.90 -25.90
CA GLY A 445 -3.20 0.90 -25.18
C GLY A 445 -3.83 -0.47 -24.97
N GLU A 446 -3.18 -1.57 -25.37
CA GLU A 446 -3.79 -2.89 -25.39
C GLU A 446 -3.68 -3.66 -24.06
N LYS A 447 -2.74 -3.29 -23.17
CA LYS A 447 -2.51 -3.95 -21.89
C LYS A 447 -2.33 -2.93 -20.78
N ILE A 448 -2.97 -3.18 -19.64
CA ILE A 448 -2.73 -2.44 -18.39
C ILE A 448 -1.95 -3.32 -17.42
N PHE A 449 -0.99 -2.74 -16.70
CA PHE A 449 -0.14 -3.35 -15.68
C PHE A 449 -0.48 -2.76 -14.31
N PHE A 450 -0.46 -3.60 -13.28
CA PHE A 450 -0.86 -3.22 -11.94
C PHE A 450 -0.39 -4.22 -10.91
N GLY A 451 -0.39 -3.82 -9.65
CA GLY A 451 -0.23 -4.74 -8.54
C GLY A 451 -1.47 -5.54 -8.22
N ARG A 452 -1.27 -6.76 -7.74
CA ARG A 452 -2.31 -7.57 -7.12
C ARG A 452 -1.80 -8.14 -5.80
N ARG A 453 -2.67 -8.14 -4.80
CA ARG A 453 -2.43 -8.77 -3.49
C ARG A 453 -3.71 -9.32 -2.89
N ASN A 454 -3.56 -10.17 -1.88
CA ASN A 454 -4.65 -10.55 -0.98
C ASN A 454 -4.13 -10.70 0.46
N MET A 455 -4.99 -11.04 1.40
CA MET A 455 -4.58 -11.22 2.81
C MET A 455 -3.50 -12.29 3.02
N LEU A 456 -3.27 -13.17 2.06
CA LEU A 456 -2.34 -14.30 2.15
C LEU A 456 -1.07 -14.13 1.32
N ARG A 457 -1.08 -13.21 0.34
CA ARG A 457 0.02 -13.01 -0.62
C ARG A 457 0.36 -11.53 -0.78
N PRO A 458 1.65 -11.17 -0.77
CA PRO A 458 2.09 -9.80 -0.93
C PRO A 458 1.85 -9.33 -2.36
N PHE A 459 2.15 -8.06 -2.59
CA PHE A 459 2.10 -7.43 -3.89
C PHE A 459 2.98 -8.17 -4.91
N GLU A 460 2.40 -8.54 -6.04
CA GLU A 460 3.08 -9.01 -7.24
C GLU A 460 2.47 -8.30 -8.46
N ILE A 461 3.21 -8.19 -9.56
CA ILE A 461 2.77 -7.46 -10.75
C ILE A 461 1.97 -8.39 -11.68
N PHE A 462 0.84 -7.87 -12.15
CA PHE A 462 -0.03 -8.51 -13.12
C PHE A 462 -0.29 -7.59 -14.32
N SER A 463 -0.83 -8.17 -15.39
CA SER A 463 -1.40 -7.40 -16.50
C SER A 463 -2.73 -7.98 -16.96
N LEU A 464 -3.55 -7.11 -17.57
CA LEU A 464 -4.82 -7.45 -18.22
C LEU A 464 -4.79 -6.93 -19.66
N ASN A 465 -5.22 -7.77 -20.62
CA ASN A 465 -5.44 -7.34 -22.00
C ASN A 465 -6.80 -6.64 -22.11
N LEU A 466 -6.80 -5.41 -22.64
CA LEU A 466 -7.97 -4.54 -22.74
C LEU A 466 -8.78 -4.73 -24.04
N VAL A 467 -8.18 -5.37 -25.05
CA VAL A 467 -8.80 -5.60 -26.36
C VAL A 467 -9.56 -6.92 -26.40
N ILE A 468 -9.09 -7.93 -25.66
CA ILE A 468 -9.70 -9.26 -25.61
C ILE A 468 -10.78 -9.28 -24.51
N PRO A 469 -12.07 -9.49 -24.87
CA PRO A 469 -13.12 -9.56 -23.88
C PRO A 469 -12.88 -10.71 -22.88
N ASN A 470 -13.02 -10.43 -21.59
CA ASN A 470 -12.78 -11.38 -20.50
C ASN A 470 -11.38 -12.00 -20.51
N ALA A 471 -10.36 -11.23 -20.94
CA ALA A 471 -8.99 -11.68 -20.87
C ALA A 471 -8.62 -12.13 -19.44
N PRO A 472 -7.92 -13.26 -19.29
CA PRO A 472 -7.38 -13.64 -18.00
C PRO A 472 -6.26 -12.68 -17.57
N LEU A 473 -6.05 -12.60 -16.26
CA LEU A 473 -4.89 -11.91 -15.72
C LEU A 473 -3.62 -12.72 -15.95
N PHE A 474 -2.53 -12.04 -16.29
CA PHE A 474 -1.21 -12.64 -16.42
C PHE A 474 -0.28 -12.11 -15.33
N GLN A 475 0.38 -12.99 -14.57
CA GLN A 475 1.32 -12.63 -13.52
C GLN A 475 2.75 -12.52 -14.06
N HIS A 476 3.43 -11.43 -13.74
CA HIS A 476 4.77 -11.11 -14.22
C HIS A 476 5.87 -11.39 -13.20
N THR A 477 5.56 -11.30 -11.90
CA THR A 477 6.54 -11.47 -10.82
C THR A 477 6.14 -12.56 -9.84
N TYR A 478 7.13 -13.21 -9.25
CA TYR A 478 6.97 -14.39 -8.39
C TYR A 478 7.99 -14.37 -7.24
N GLU A 479 8.37 -13.18 -6.74
CA GLU A 479 9.57 -13.01 -5.91
C GLU A 479 9.56 -13.82 -4.60
N ASN A 480 8.37 -14.17 -4.11
CA ASN A 480 8.19 -14.93 -2.86
C ASN A 480 7.56 -16.32 -3.06
N GLU A 481 7.40 -16.78 -4.29
CA GLU A 481 6.57 -17.97 -4.60
C GLU A 481 7.09 -19.25 -3.94
N GLU A 482 8.41 -19.44 -3.82
CA GLU A 482 9.02 -20.61 -3.17
C GLU A 482 8.61 -20.71 -1.70
N ILE A 483 8.71 -19.61 -0.94
CA ILE A 483 8.34 -19.57 0.49
C ILE A 483 6.88 -19.99 0.68
N TYR A 484 5.98 -19.44 -0.14
CA TYR A 484 4.56 -19.68 0.03
C TYR A 484 4.10 -21.08 -0.40
N ARG A 485 4.91 -21.83 -1.16
CA ARG A 485 4.63 -23.24 -1.46
C ARG A 485 4.76 -24.13 -0.23
N GLU A 486 5.63 -23.74 0.69
CA GLU A 486 5.93 -24.51 1.91
C GLU A 486 5.06 -24.11 3.10
N LEU A 487 4.36 -22.98 2.99
CA LEU A 487 3.51 -22.46 4.04
C LEU A 487 2.19 -23.24 4.16
N LYS A 488 1.82 -23.54 5.40
CA LYS A 488 0.51 -24.09 5.68
C LYS A 488 -0.60 -23.10 5.31
N PRO A 489 -1.65 -23.54 4.59
CA PRO A 489 -2.70 -22.64 4.16
C PRO A 489 -3.54 -22.14 5.34
N VAL A 490 -3.87 -20.85 5.32
CA VAL A 490 -4.92 -20.25 6.14
C VAL A 490 -6.16 -20.07 5.29
N ARG A 491 -7.31 -20.44 5.83
CA ARG A 491 -8.59 -20.25 5.16
C ARG A 491 -9.14 -18.87 5.51
N VAL A 492 -9.53 -18.10 4.51
CA VAL A 492 -10.18 -16.79 4.67
C VAL A 492 -11.62 -16.90 4.20
N GLU A 493 -12.57 -16.49 5.04
CA GLU A 493 -13.98 -16.39 4.70
C GLU A 493 -14.47 -14.96 4.92
N ASN A 494 -15.53 -14.58 4.20
CA ASN A 494 -16.21 -13.30 4.36
C ASN A 494 -17.63 -13.53 4.87
N PHE A 495 -18.04 -12.72 5.84
CA PHE A 495 -19.34 -12.78 6.48
C PHE A 495 -20.01 -11.41 6.46
N TRP A 496 -21.34 -11.43 6.36
CA TRP A 496 -22.18 -10.24 6.50
C TRP A 496 -23.02 -10.38 7.77
N ILE A 497 -22.57 -9.72 8.83
CA ILE A 497 -23.19 -9.78 10.16
C ILE A 497 -24.16 -8.61 10.31
N ASN A 498 -25.35 -8.88 10.84
CA ASN A 498 -26.28 -7.79 11.16
C ASN A 498 -25.81 -7.05 12.42
N SER A 499 -25.69 -5.74 12.32
CA SER A 499 -25.65 -4.88 13.50
C SER A 499 -27.02 -4.90 14.22
N ARG A 500 -27.06 -4.40 15.45
CA ARG A 500 -28.30 -4.24 16.22
C ARG A 500 -29.31 -3.30 15.58
N ASP A 501 -28.85 -2.33 14.79
CA ASP A 501 -29.68 -1.46 13.94
C ASP A 501 -29.91 -2.03 12.52
N LYS A 502 -29.65 -3.33 12.33
CA LYS A 502 -29.95 -4.13 11.12
C LYS A 502 -29.15 -3.72 9.87
N LYS A 503 -28.08 -2.94 10.01
CA LYS A 503 -27.11 -2.71 8.95
C LYS A 503 -26.21 -3.94 8.79
N LYS A 504 -25.62 -4.10 7.60
CA LYS A 504 -24.76 -5.24 7.25
C LYS A 504 -23.30 -4.85 7.44
N ILE A 505 -22.64 -5.48 8.40
CA ILE A 505 -21.22 -5.31 8.69
C ILE A 505 -20.47 -6.41 7.95
N HIS A 506 -19.68 -6.03 6.96
CA HIS A 506 -18.76 -6.96 6.31
C HIS A 506 -17.65 -7.36 7.28
N THR A 507 -17.31 -8.64 7.37
CA THR A 507 -16.30 -9.17 8.29
C THR A 507 -15.48 -10.24 7.60
N TYR A 508 -14.16 -10.07 7.58
CA TYR A 508 -13.25 -11.16 7.23
C TYR A 508 -12.98 -12.03 8.46
N VAL A 509 -12.97 -13.34 8.26
CA VAL A 509 -12.60 -14.32 9.28
C VAL A 509 -11.50 -15.21 8.71
N LEU A 510 -10.35 -15.20 9.37
CA LEU A 510 -9.22 -16.06 9.03
C LEU A 510 -9.15 -17.21 10.04
N TYR A 511 -9.14 -18.42 9.53
CA TYR A 511 -9.03 -19.64 10.31
C TYR A 511 -7.57 -20.10 10.37
N PRO A 512 -7.09 -20.58 11.51
CA PRO A 512 -5.71 -21.04 11.64
C PRO A 512 -5.43 -22.23 10.68
N PRO A 513 -4.16 -22.50 10.38
CA PRO A 513 -3.76 -23.74 9.72
C PRO A 513 -4.35 -24.96 10.41
N ASP A 514 -4.68 -26.00 9.64
CA ASP A 514 -5.21 -27.27 10.15
C ASP A 514 -6.50 -27.09 11.00
N PHE A 515 -7.31 -26.08 10.66
CA PHE A 515 -8.56 -25.79 11.36
C PHE A 515 -9.52 -26.98 11.38
N ASP A 516 -10.01 -27.30 12.58
CA ASP A 516 -10.93 -28.40 12.86
C ASP A 516 -12.15 -27.86 13.59
N SER A 517 -13.29 -27.83 12.92
CA SER A 517 -14.55 -27.30 13.48
C SER A 517 -15.06 -28.01 14.74
N THR A 518 -14.48 -29.16 15.12
CA THR A 518 -14.80 -29.87 16.37
C THR A 518 -14.01 -29.36 17.58
N LYS A 519 -12.95 -28.58 17.36
CA LYS A 519 -12.11 -27.99 18.42
C LYS A 519 -12.54 -26.57 18.77
N LYS A 520 -12.11 -26.10 19.94
CA LYS A 520 -12.34 -24.74 20.45
C LYS A 520 -11.09 -23.87 20.29
N TYR A 521 -11.22 -22.77 19.58
CA TYR A 521 -10.13 -21.84 19.28
C TYR A 521 -10.27 -20.51 20.02
N PRO A 522 -9.15 -19.91 20.45
CA PRO A 522 -9.14 -18.53 20.89
C PRO A 522 -9.37 -17.59 19.69
N VAL A 523 -9.91 -16.40 19.95
CA VAL A 523 -10.22 -15.40 18.92
C VAL A 523 -9.41 -14.14 19.13
N ILE A 524 -8.98 -13.55 18.01
CA ILE A 524 -8.49 -12.17 17.95
C ILE A 524 -9.51 -11.35 17.16
N VAL A 525 -10.07 -10.33 17.79
CA VAL A 525 -10.87 -9.30 17.13
C VAL A 525 -9.95 -8.15 16.75
N TYR A 526 -9.68 -8.03 15.46
CA TYR A 526 -8.79 -7.00 14.92
C TYR A 526 -9.57 -5.69 14.71
N CYS A 527 -9.20 -4.67 15.47
CA CYS A 527 -9.74 -3.33 15.40
C CYS A 527 -8.89 -2.51 14.42
N GLN A 528 -9.41 -2.28 13.22
CA GLN A 528 -8.72 -1.54 12.18
C GLN A 528 -8.46 -0.07 12.56
N GLY A 529 -7.23 0.37 12.30
CA GLY A 529 -6.78 1.75 12.44
C GLY A 529 -7.18 2.66 11.27
N GLY A 530 -6.84 3.94 11.41
CA GLY A 530 -7.51 5.05 10.71
C GLY A 530 -8.91 5.25 11.30
N PRO A 531 -9.52 6.46 11.20
CA PRO A 531 -10.95 6.43 11.13
C PRO A 531 -11.45 5.49 10.07
N GLN A 532 -10.89 5.79 8.90
CA GLN A 532 -11.47 5.54 7.60
C GLN A 532 -10.52 4.76 6.69
N SER A 533 -9.92 3.68 7.21
CA SER A 533 -9.18 2.73 6.38
C SER A 533 -9.94 1.40 6.29
N THR A 534 -10.25 0.95 5.08
CA THR A 534 -10.98 -0.31 4.85
C THR A 534 -10.12 -1.52 5.19
N ILE A 535 -10.71 -2.52 5.86
CA ILE A 535 -10.16 -3.88 5.90
C ILE A 535 -10.49 -4.54 4.56
N SER A 536 -9.65 -4.25 3.57
CA SER A 536 -9.72 -4.82 2.22
C SER A 536 -8.85 -6.08 2.11
N GLN A 537 -8.46 -6.47 0.90
CA GLN A 537 -7.57 -7.61 0.65
C GLN A 537 -6.08 -7.20 0.74
N TYR A 538 -5.73 -6.28 1.64
CA TYR A 538 -4.34 -5.86 1.80
C TYR A 538 -3.47 -6.97 2.39
N PHE A 539 -2.17 -6.91 2.10
CA PHE A 539 -1.13 -7.65 2.80
C PHE A 539 -0.26 -6.66 3.58
N SER A 540 -0.16 -6.83 4.90
CA SER A 540 0.60 -5.91 5.76
C SER A 540 1.83 -6.59 6.33
N TYR A 541 2.97 -5.91 6.33
CA TYR A 541 4.17 -6.37 7.05
C TYR A 541 4.14 -6.01 8.55
N ARG A 542 3.22 -5.13 8.96
CA ARG A 542 3.09 -4.64 10.35
C ARG A 542 1.97 -5.31 11.13
N TRP A 543 0.78 -5.41 10.53
CA TRP A 543 -0.42 -6.01 11.13
C TRP A 543 -0.92 -7.11 10.20
N ASN A 544 -0.15 -8.21 10.13
CA ASN A 544 -0.39 -9.29 9.18
C ASN A 544 -1.42 -10.31 9.70
N LEU A 545 -2.66 -10.28 9.20
CA LEU A 545 -3.73 -11.15 9.70
C LEU A 545 -3.45 -12.64 9.45
N TYR A 546 -2.74 -12.99 8.37
CA TYR A 546 -2.30 -14.36 8.11
C TYR A 546 -1.32 -14.84 9.21
N LEU A 547 -0.36 -14.00 9.61
CA LEU A 547 0.56 -14.33 10.70
C LEU A 547 -0.18 -14.54 12.02
N PHE A 548 -1.14 -13.66 12.37
CA PHE A 548 -1.97 -13.83 13.57
C PHE A 548 -2.78 -15.15 13.54
N ALA A 549 -3.37 -15.50 12.40
CA ALA A 549 -4.09 -16.77 12.25
C ALA A 549 -3.13 -17.98 12.33
N SER A 550 -1.93 -17.86 11.77
CA SER A 550 -0.88 -18.89 11.82
C SER A 550 -0.41 -19.20 13.25
N GLN A 551 -0.62 -18.29 14.20
CA GLN A 551 -0.38 -18.55 15.62
C GLN A 551 -1.51 -19.34 16.31
N GLY A 552 -2.49 -19.88 15.57
CA GLY A 552 -3.55 -20.73 16.14
C GLY A 552 -4.78 -19.96 16.64
N TYR A 553 -4.94 -18.71 16.23
CA TYR A 553 -6.13 -17.90 16.53
C TYR A 553 -7.10 -17.91 15.36
N ILE A 554 -8.41 -17.84 15.65
CA ILE A 554 -9.37 -17.33 14.67
C ILE A 554 -9.27 -15.81 14.69
N VAL A 555 -8.97 -15.19 13.55
CA VAL A 555 -8.88 -13.73 13.44
C VAL A 555 -10.16 -13.19 12.82
N VAL A 556 -10.84 -12.28 13.50
CA VAL A 556 -12.09 -11.65 13.08
C VAL A 556 -11.84 -10.17 12.85
N ALA A 557 -12.05 -9.71 11.62
CA ALA A 557 -11.69 -8.38 11.16
C ALA A 557 -12.93 -7.67 10.57
N PRO A 558 -13.73 -6.98 11.40
CA PRO A 558 -14.93 -6.29 10.96
C PRO A 558 -14.65 -4.94 10.30
N ASN A 559 -15.24 -4.72 9.12
CA ASN A 559 -15.36 -3.41 8.52
C ASN A 559 -16.50 -2.63 9.19
N ARG A 560 -16.23 -2.13 10.39
CA ARG A 560 -17.13 -1.25 11.15
C ARG A 560 -17.48 0.03 10.36
N ARG A 561 -18.53 0.72 10.77
CA ARG A 561 -18.82 2.09 10.30
C ARG A 561 -17.60 3.00 10.41
N GLY A 562 -17.43 3.86 9.42
CA GLY A 562 -16.28 4.73 9.24
C GLY A 562 -15.38 4.39 8.06
N VAL A 563 -15.44 3.18 7.47
CA VAL A 563 -14.47 2.78 6.42
C VAL A 563 -15.01 3.00 4.98
N PRO A 564 -14.17 3.41 4.00
CA PRO A 564 -14.62 3.89 2.69
C PRO A 564 -15.19 2.86 1.72
N GLY A 565 -14.84 1.59 1.84
CA GLY A 565 -15.25 0.56 0.87
C GLY A 565 -16.77 0.36 0.72
N PHE A 566 -17.59 0.90 1.62
CA PHE A 566 -19.05 0.71 1.65
C PHE A 566 -19.85 1.99 1.37
N GLY A 567 -19.20 3.01 0.81
CA GLY A 567 -19.82 4.27 0.40
C GLY A 567 -19.70 5.38 1.44
N GLN A 568 -19.87 6.64 0.99
CA GLN A 568 -19.55 7.81 1.81
C GLN A 568 -20.46 7.93 3.05
N ASP A 569 -21.72 7.51 2.98
CA ASP A 569 -22.62 7.48 4.13
C ASP A 569 -22.11 6.52 5.24
N TRP A 570 -21.44 5.43 4.86
CA TRP A 570 -20.84 4.51 5.82
C TRP A 570 -19.60 5.12 6.48
N VAL A 571 -18.83 5.90 5.72
CA VAL A 571 -17.68 6.67 6.21
C VAL A 571 -18.12 7.74 7.21
N ASP A 572 -19.06 8.60 6.79
CA ASP A 572 -19.52 9.75 7.57
C ASP A 572 -20.12 9.34 8.92
N ALA A 573 -20.61 8.10 9.04
CA ALA A 573 -21.23 7.57 10.25
C ALA A 573 -20.29 7.45 11.47
N ILE A 574 -18.97 7.60 11.30
CA ILE A 574 -18.02 7.61 12.44
C ILE A 574 -17.82 9.01 13.04
N SER A 575 -17.89 10.06 12.23
CA SER A 575 -17.52 11.40 12.68
C SER A 575 -18.45 11.84 13.81
N LYS A 576 -17.86 12.31 14.91
CA LYS A 576 -18.54 12.67 16.17
C LYS A 576 -19.23 11.48 16.88
N ASP A 577 -18.96 10.23 16.50
CA ASP A 577 -19.56 9.03 17.09
C ASP A 577 -18.55 7.86 17.23
N TRP A 578 -17.26 8.12 17.50
CA TRP A 578 -16.23 7.07 17.59
C TRP A 578 -16.58 5.97 18.59
N ALA A 579 -17.18 6.32 19.73
CA ALA A 579 -17.58 5.38 20.78
C ALA A 579 -18.97 4.77 20.60
N GLY A 580 -19.73 5.19 19.58
CA GLY A 580 -21.11 4.75 19.38
C GLY A 580 -21.20 3.61 18.38
N LYS A 581 -21.75 3.91 17.21
CA LYS A 581 -22.03 2.96 16.13
C LYS A 581 -20.83 2.10 15.71
N PRO A 582 -19.62 2.67 15.47
CA PRO A 582 -18.40 1.91 15.20
C PRO A 582 -18.06 0.85 16.26
N MET A 583 -18.15 1.20 17.55
CA MET A 583 -17.86 0.26 18.65
C MET A 583 -18.96 -0.79 18.78
N GLN A 584 -20.22 -0.40 18.56
CA GLN A 584 -21.34 -1.34 18.55
C GLN A 584 -21.18 -2.37 17.43
N ASP A 585 -20.70 -1.97 16.25
CA ASP A 585 -20.43 -2.91 15.15
C ASP A 585 -19.38 -3.95 15.53
N ILE A 586 -18.29 -3.53 16.19
CA ILE A 586 -17.25 -4.45 16.69
C ILE A 586 -17.82 -5.44 17.72
N LEU A 587 -18.65 -4.94 18.65
CA LEU A 587 -19.29 -5.77 19.66
C LEU A 587 -20.32 -6.74 19.07
N ASP A 588 -21.12 -6.32 18.10
CA ASP A 588 -22.14 -7.14 17.44
C ASP A 588 -21.51 -8.29 16.64
N VAL A 589 -20.40 -8.01 15.96
CA VAL A 589 -19.59 -9.02 15.30
C VAL A 589 -18.99 -9.98 16.32
N THR A 590 -18.41 -9.47 17.40
CA THR A 590 -17.82 -10.28 18.49
C THR A 590 -18.86 -11.22 19.11
N ASP A 591 -20.06 -10.72 19.39
CA ASP A 591 -21.15 -11.50 20.00
C ASP A 591 -21.71 -12.53 19.02
N SER A 592 -21.75 -12.21 17.72
CA SER A 592 -22.22 -13.14 16.68
C SER A 592 -21.24 -14.30 16.48
N ILE A 593 -19.95 -14.02 16.33
CA ILE A 593 -18.92 -15.07 16.15
C ILE A 593 -18.75 -15.92 17.41
N SER A 594 -19.01 -15.36 18.59
CA SER A 594 -18.93 -16.11 19.87
C SER A 594 -19.94 -17.25 19.98
N LYS A 595 -20.97 -17.30 19.12
CA LYS A 595 -21.98 -18.36 19.10
C LYS A 595 -21.55 -19.59 18.28
N LEU A 596 -20.45 -19.48 17.52
CA LEU A 596 -19.95 -20.57 16.69
C LEU A 596 -19.39 -21.70 17.57
N SER A 597 -19.70 -22.95 17.21
CA SER A 597 -19.37 -24.14 18.02
C SER A 597 -17.87 -24.33 18.22
N TYR A 598 -17.04 -23.80 17.34
CA TYR A 598 -15.57 -23.87 17.41
C TYR A 598 -14.91 -22.64 18.05
N VAL A 599 -15.69 -21.62 18.44
CA VAL A 599 -15.16 -20.45 19.16
C VAL A 599 -15.21 -20.70 20.66
N ASP A 600 -14.11 -20.41 21.33
CA ASP A 600 -14.05 -20.31 22.77
C ASP A 600 -14.45 -18.91 23.22
N SER A 601 -15.64 -18.79 23.82
CA SER A 601 -16.20 -17.50 24.22
C SER A 601 -15.44 -16.80 25.35
N HIS A 602 -14.57 -17.51 26.07
CA HIS A 602 -13.78 -16.98 27.19
C HIS A 602 -12.36 -16.57 26.77
N ARG A 603 -11.90 -17.02 25.61
CA ARG A 603 -10.54 -16.75 25.09
C ARG A 603 -10.62 -15.85 23.87
N LYS A 604 -10.86 -14.55 24.12
CA LYS A 604 -10.96 -13.55 23.06
C LYS A 604 -10.12 -12.33 23.41
N ALA A 605 -9.29 -11.89 22.47
CA ALA A 605 -8.54 -10.65 22.59
C ALA A 605 -9.03 -9.61 21.59
N ALA A 606 -8.96 -8.33 21.95
CA ALA A 606 -9.09 -7.24 20.98
C ALA A 606 -7.72 -6.59 20.77
N VAL A 607 -7.35 -6.40 19.50
CA VAL A 607 -6.03 -5.86 19.12
C VAL A 607 -6.18 -4.77 18.08
N GLY A 608 -5.34 -3.74 18.10
CA GLY A 608 -5.39 -2.68 17.08
C GLY A 608 -4.32 -1.60 17.25
N ALA A 609 -4.17 -0.80 16.21
CA ALA A 609 -3.25 0.35 16.20
C ALA A 609 -3.95 1.66 15.86
N SER A 610 -3.39 2.80 16.30
CA SER A 610 -3.94 4.13 15.99
C SER A 610 -5.39 4.25 16.47
N ALA A 611 -6.34 4.65 15.63
CA ALA A 611 -7.78 4.60 15.95
C ALA A 611 -8.28 3.20 16.36
N GLY A 612 -7.63 2.13 15.90
CA GLY A 612 -7.86 0.77 16.39
C GLY A 612 -7.32 0.55 17.81
N GLY A 613 -6.21 1.21 18.17
CA GLY A 613 -5.70 1.26 19.53
C GLY A 613 -6.60 2.10 20.46
N TYR A 614 -7.21 3.17 19.95
CA TYR A 614 -8.31 3.87 20.62
C TYR A 614 -9.48 2.92 20.89
N ALA A 615 -9.91 2.14 19.89
CA ALA A 615 -11.00 1.19 20.05
C ALA A 615 -10.68 0.16 21.15
N VAL A 616 -9.43 -0.34 21.19
CA VAL A 616 -8.96 -1.24 22.25
C VAL A 616 -9.03 -0.57 23.63
N PHE A 617 -8.54 0.66 23.78
CA PHE A 617 -8.63 1.38 25.05
C PHE A 617 -10.07 1.65 25.49
N TRP A 618 -10.95 1.97 24.54
CA TRP A 618 -12.38 2.16 24.83
C TRP A 618 -13.03 0.83 25.28
N LEU A 619 -12.74 -0.27 24.56
CA LEU A 619 -13.23 -1.61 24.91
C LEU A 619 -12.73 -2.07 26.28
N ALA A 620 -11.51 -1.72 26.68
CA ALA A 620 -10.99 -2.06 28.01
C ALA A 620 -11.88 -1.53 29.16
N GLY A 621 -12.61 -0.43 28.96
CA GLY A 621 -13.60 0.08 29.93
C GLY A 621 -15.06 -0.31 29.66
N ASN A 622 -15.36 -0.92 28.51
CA ASN A 622 -16.75 -1.09 28.02
C ASN A 622 -17.09 -2.49 27.49
N HIS A 623 -16.16 -3.44 27.52
CA HIS A 623 -16.34 -4.77 26.92
C HIS A 623 -17.33 -5.70 27.64
N LYS A 624 -17.65 -5.45 28.92
CA LYS A 624 -18.51 -6.32 29.76
C LYS A 624 -18.06 -7.78 29.75
N LYS A 625 -16.79 -8.04 30.08
CA LYS A 625 -16.19 -9.39 30.19
C LYS A 625 -16.12 -10.19 28.87
N ARG A 626 -16.27 -9.53 27.71
CA ARG A 626 -16.13 -10.18 26.39
C ARG A 626 -14.70 -10.56 26.04
N PHE A 627 -13.70 -9.90 26.62
CA PHE A 627 -12.30 -10.08 26.23
C PHE A 627 -11.47 -10.47 27.45
N SER A 628 -10.48 -11.32 27.24
CA SER A 628 -9.51 -11.80 28.23
C SER A 628 -8.14 -11.13 28.10
N ALA A 629 -7.87 -10.46 26.98
CA ALA A 629 -6.63 -9.70 26.77
C ALA A 629 -6.84 -8.54 25.78
N PHE A 630 -6.01 -7.51 25.88
CA PHE A 630 -5.98 -6.36 24.98
C PHE A 630 -4.56 -6.07 24.47
N VAL A 631 -4.43 -5.65 23.21
CA VAL A 631 -3.17 -5.15 22.63
C VAL A 631 -3.44 -3.84 21.90
N SER A 632 -2.89 -2.74 22.40
CA SER A 632 -3.00 -1.41 21.79
C SER A 632 -1.63 -0.92 21.33
N HIS A 633 -1.54 -0.45 20.08
CA HIS A 633 -0.33 0.17 19.54
C HIS A 633 -0.61 1.60 19.11
N CYS A 634 0.17 2.58 19.59
CA CYS A 634 0.01 4.00 19.25
C CYS A 634 -1.46 4.45 19.32
N GLY A 635 -2.19 3.99 20.34
CA GLY A 635 -3.63 4.21 20.50
C GLY A 635 -3.93 5.54 21.20
N VAL A 636 -5.08 6.15 20.88
CA VAL A 636 -5.52 7.37 21.55
C VAL A 636 -6.28 7.01 22.83
N PHE A 637 -5.79 7.42 23.99
CA PHE A 637 -6.39 7.13 25.30
C PHE A 637 -7.18 8.32 25.86
N ASN A 638 -6.67 9.54 25.65
CA ASN A 638 -7.21 10.78 26.17
C ASN A 638 -7.38 11.78 25.02
N LEU A 639 -8.63 12.02 24.64
CA LEU A 639 -9.00 12.87 23.49
C LEU A 639 -8.72 14.35 23.76
N GLU A 640 -8.83 14.80 25.02
CA GLU A 640 -8.53 16.18 25.42
C GLU A 640 -7.02 16.45 25.25
N SER A 641 -6.19 15.54 25.79
CA SER A 641 -4.73 15.55 25.62
C SER A 641 -4.33 15.44 24.14
N LYS A 642 -4.98 14.56 23.37
CA LYS A 642 -4.75 14.38 21.93
C LYS A 642 -5.03 15.65 21.13
N TYR A 643 -6.12 16.37 21.41
CA TYR A 643 -6.41 17.63 20.71
C TYR A 643 -5.26 18.63 20.83
N GLY A 644 -4.71 18.80 22.05
CA GLY A 644 -3.62 19.75 22.29
C GLY A 644 -2.23 19.27 21.86
N SER A 645 -2.08 18.00 21.47
CA SER A 645 -0.76 17.40 21.22
C SER A 645 -0.58 16.83 19.80
N THR A 646 -1.67 16.68 19.04
CA THR A 646 -1.63 16.40 17.59
C THR A 646 -1.29 17.66 16.81
N GLU A 647 -0.75 17.49 15.61
CA GLU A 647 -0.32 18.60 14.74
C GLU A 647 -1.28 18.84 13.56
N GLU A 648 -2.07 17.82 13.18
CA GLU A 648 -3.22 17.90 12.27
C GLU A 648 -4.49 18.27 13.05
N LEU A 649 -4.72 19.55 13.34
CA LEU A 649 -5.89 20.03 14.09
C LEU A 649 -7.19 20.03 13.27
N TRP A 650 -7.12 20.06 11.94
CA TRP A 650 -8.29 19.85 11.08
C TRP A 650 -9.00 18.52 11.38
N PHE A 651 -8.24 17.47 11.73
CA PHE A 651 -8.78 16.14 12.04
C PHE A 651 -9.71 16.15 13.27
N PRO A 652 -9.25 16.51 14.49
CA PRO A 652 -10.13 16.53 15.64
C PRO A 652 -11.21 17.61 15.54
N ASN A 653 -11.00 18.68 14.76
CA ASN A 653 -12.05 19.65 14.47
C ASN A 653 -13.24 19.02 13.74
N TRP A 654 -12.96 18.15 12.77
CA TRP A 654 -14.00 17.40 12.07
C TRP A 654 -14.57 16.28 12.92
N GLU A 655 -13.69 15.40 13.42
CA GLU A 655 -14.05 14.14 14.08
C GLU A 655 -14.68 14.34 15.47
N PHE A 656 -14.33 15.40 16.20
CA PHE A 656 -14.86 15.68 17.54
C PHE A 656 -15.67 16.99 17.62
N GLY A 657 -15.82 17.71 16.51
CA GLY A 657 -16.58 18.96 16.44
C GLY A 657 -15.82 20.21 16.91
N GLY A 658 -14.53 20.09 17.23
CA GLY A 658 -13.67 21.19 17.64
C GLY A 658 -12.95 20.94 18.97
N PRO A 659 -12.38 21.99 19.58
CA PRO A 659 -11.60 21.88 20.81
C PRO A 659 -12.42 21.45 22.02
N TYR A 660 -11.77 20.76 22.96
CA TYR A 660 -12.38 20.26 24.20
C TYR A 660 -12.75 21.36 25.21
N TRP A 661 -12.11 22.52 25.15
CA TRP A 661 -12.43 23.67 26.00
C TRP A 661 -13.64 24.47 25.50
N ASP A 662 -14.12 24.20 24.29
CA ASP A 662 -15.39 24.77 23.82
C ASP A 662 -16.54 24.03 24.50
N PRO A 663 -17.40 24.72 25.29
CA PRO A 663 -18.50 24.09 26.00
C PRO A 663 -19.43 23.26 25.11
N LYS A 664 -19.56 23.61 23.83
CA LYS A 664 -20.42 22.87 22.88
C LYS A 664 -19.93 21.44 22.59
N ASN A 665 -18.63 21.19 22.78
CA ASN A 665 -18.00 19.90 22.49
C ASN A 665 -17.86 19.00 23.72
N LYS A 666 -18.17 19.50 24.92
CA LYS A 666 -17.97 18.79 26.19
C LYS A 666 -18.56 17.37 26.18
N GLU A 667 -19.79 17.22 25.69
CA GLU A 667 -20.48 15.92 25.66
C GLU A 667 -19.78 14.89 24.75
N VAL A 668 -19.21 15.33 23.62
CA VAL A 668 -18.44 14.49 22.71
C VAL A 668 -17.22 13.92 23.42
N TYR A 669 -16.43 14.76 24.09
CA TYR A 669 -15.24 14.32 24.83
C TYR A 669 -15.58 13.42 26.02
N GLU A 670 -16.63 13.73 26.78
CA GLU A 670 -17.09 12.93 27.93
C GLU A 670 -17.53 11.52 27.53
N LYS A 671 -18.27 11.39 26.43
CA LYS A 671 -18.79 10.09 25.97
C LYS A 671 -17.76 9.25 25.24
N GLN A 672 -16.80 9.89 24.56
CA GLN A 672 -15.95 9.20 23.60
C GLN A 672 -14.55 8.94 24.12
N SER A 673 -14.06 9.66 25.13
CA SER A 673 -12.67 9.52 25.54
C SER A 673 -12.41 8.30 26.45
N PRO A 674 -11.52 7.35 26.07
CA PRO A 674 -11.30 6.12 26.83
C PRO A 674 -10.91 6.33 28.30
N HIS A 675 -10.14 7.38 28.60
CA HIS A 675 -9.73 7.70 29.97
C HIS A 675 -10.91 7.94 30.94
N LYS A 676 -12.10 8.32 30.45
CA LYS A 676 -13.32 8.48 31.25
C LYS A 676 -13.93 7.15 31.73
N PHE A 677 -13.43 6.02 31.22
CA PHE A 677 -13.90 4.67 31.54
C PHE A 677 -12.84 3.82 32.26
N ALA A 678 -11.70 4.42 32.64
CA ALA A 678 -10.57 3.76 33.29
C ALA A 678 -10.94 3.02 34.59
N GLN A 679 -11.94 3.52 35.33
CA GLN A 679 -12.47 2.89 36.54
C GLN A 679 -12.96 1.45 36.29
N ASN A 680 -13.46 1.16 35.08
CA ASN A 680 -14.00 -0.13 34.69
C ASN A 680 -12.95 -1.12 34.18
N TRP A 681 -11.69 -0.71 34.01
CA TRP A 681 -10.64 -1.59 33.49
C TRP A 681 -10.37 -2.74 34.45
N ASP A 682 -10.30 -3.96 33.92
CA ASP A 682 -10.18 -5.19 34.70
C ASP A 682 -9.44 -6.33 34.00
N THR A 683 -8.94 -6.09 32.79
CA THR A 683 -8.45 -7.12 31.85
C THR A 683 -7.00 -6.82 31.43
N PRO A 684 -6.10 -7.82 31.37
CA PRO A 684 -4.72 -7.63 30.96
C PRO A 684 -4.56 -6.86 29.64
N ILE A 685 -3.58 -5.94 29.59
CA ILE A 685 -3.32 -5.11 28.40
C ILE A 685 -1.83 -4.95 28.08
N LEU A 686 -1.46 -5.16 26.82
CA LEU A 686 -0.17 -4.77 26.25
C LEU A 686 -0.33 -3.45 25.50
N ILE A 687 0.61 -2.54 25.70
CA ILE A 687 0.66 -1.22 25.09
C ILE A 687 2.02 -1.06 24.39
N SER A 688 2.04 -0.63 23.13
CA SER A 688 3.30 -0.33 22.42
C SER A 688 3.27 0.99 21.67
N THR A 689 4.40 1.69 21.60
CA THR A 689 4.49 3.03 20.97
C THR A 689 5.90 3.32 20.44
N GLY A 690 6.01 4.19 19.44
CA GLY A 690 7.26 4.88 19.11
C GLY A 690 7.38 6.20 19.89
N GLU A 691 8.59 6.63 20.27
CA GLU A 691 8.78 7.95 20.93
C GLU A 691 8.72 9.12 19.93
N LYS A 692 9.02 8.85 18.65
CA LYS A 692 8.86 9.81 17.56
C LYS A 692 7.45 9.80 16.97
N ASP A 693 6.48 9.15 17.62
CA ASP A 693 5.09 9.25 17.18
C ASP A 693 4.52 10.62 17.59
N PHE A 694 4.47 11.56 16.65
CA PHE A 694 3.82 12.86 16.84
C PHE A 694 2.37 12.85 16.37
N ARG A 695 1.94 11.77 15.70
CA ARG A 695 0.55 11.58 15.33
C ARG A 695 -0.26 11.16 16.53
N VAL A 696 0.14 10.14 17.25
CA VAL A 696 -0.43 9.78 18.56
C VAL A 696 0.70 9.84 19.57
N PRO A 697 0.90 11.01 20.23
CA PRO A 697 2.01 11.20 21.15
C PRO A 697 2.14 10.07 22.16
N TYR A 698 3.37 9.57 22.34
CA TYR A 698 3.66 8.41 23.19
C TYR A 698 3.14 8.55 24.63
N THR A 699 2.92 9.79 25.10
CA THR A 699 2.27 10.10 26.38
C THR A 699 0.88 9.49 26.51
N GLN A 700 0.13 9.31 25.41
CA GLN A 700 -1.15 8.59 25.39
C GLN A 700 -1.00 7.15 25.90
N SER A 701 0.07 6.47 25.46
CA SER A 701 0.43 5.13 25.90
C SER A 701 0.88 5.11 27.36
N LEU A 702 1.63 6.13 27.81
CA LEU A 702 2.04 6.26 29.21
C LEU A 702 0.86 6.51 30.16
N GLU A 703 -0.08 7.38 29.78
CA GLU A 703 -1.31 7.64 30.55
C GLU A 703 -2.09 6.33 30.78
N ALA A 704 -2.32 5.56 29.72
CA ALA A 704 -3.00 4.27 29.78
C ALA A 704 -2.24 3.21 30.60
N PHE A 705 -0.93 3.11 30.42
CA PHE A 705 -0.10 2.15 31.16
C PHE A 705 -0.09 2.45 32.67
N THR A 706 0.01 3.72 33.04
CA THR A 706 -0.04 4.18 34.43
C THR A 706 -1.36 3.78 35.09
N VAL A 707 -2.49 3.98 34.41
CA VAL A 707 -3.81 3.53 34.88
C VAL A 707 -3.84 2.02 35.13
N ALA A 708 -3.37 1.22 34.16
CA ALA A 708 -3.36 -0.23 34.31
C ALA A 708 -2.52 -0.70 35.50
N GLN A 709 -1.32 -0.13 35.67
CA GLN A 709 -0.41 -0.45 36.78
C GLN A 709 -1.01 -0.08 38.15
N LEU A 710 -1.56 1.13 38.28
CA LEU A 710 -2.17 1.57 39.55
C LEU A 710 -3.40 0.75 39.95
N LYS A 711 -4.11 0.15 38.97
CA LYS A 711 -5.22 -0.77 39.22
C LYS A 711 -4.79 -2.22 39.48
N GLY A 712 -3.49 -2.51 39.46
CA GLY A 712 -2.95 -3.86 39.60
C GLY A 712 -3.31 -4.80 38.44
N ILE A 713 -3.66 -4.24 37.28
CA ILE A 713 -3.97 -5.02 36.08
C ILE A 713 -2.66 -5.49 35.47
N PRO A 714 -2.52 -6.80 35.13
CA PRO A 714 -1.33 -7.26 34.42
C PRO A 714 -1.16 -6.50 33.10
N SER A 715 -0.09 -5.72 32.99
CA SER A 715 0.16 -4.91 31.80
C SER A 715 1.62 -4.91 31.38
N LYS A 716 1.87 -4.62 30.10
CA LYS A 716 3.21 -4.49 29.51
C LYS A 716 3.25 -3.24 28.63
N LEU A 717 4.33 -2.48 28.73
CA LEU A 717 4.61 -1.32 27.87
C LEU A 717 5.88 -1.58 27.05
N ILE A 718 5.82 -1.35 25.75
CA ILE A 718 6.96 -1.42 24.82
C ILE A 718 7.14 -0.06 24.17
N ILE A 719 8.32 0.54 24.33
CA ILE A 719 8.66 1.83 23.75
C ILE A 719 9.81 1.63 22.75
N PHE A 720 9.65 2.18 21.54
CA PHE A 720 10.67 2.19 20.50
C PHE A 720 11.20 3.63 20.31
N PRO A 721 12.38 3.98 20.85
CA PRO A 721 12.86 5.37 20.86
C PRO A 721 13.00 6.00 19.48
N GLU A 722 13.45 5.22 18.51
CA GLU A 722 13.75 5.70 17.15
C GLU A 722 12.61 5.49 16.14
N GLN A 723 11.50 4.86 16.55
CA GLN A 723 10.37 4.61 15.66
C GLN A 723 9.29 5.69 15.85
N GLY A 724 8.56 5.98 14.77
CA GLY A 724 7.43 6.91 14.76
C GLY A 724 6.10 6.21 15.04
N HIS A 725 5.05 6.67 14.36
CA HIS A 725 3.71 6.05 14.44
C HIS A 725 3.68 4.57 14.03
N TRP A 726 4.67 4.13 13.25
CA TRP A 726 4.85 2.76 12.80
C TRP A 726 6.20 2.20 13.22
N ILE A 727 6.23 0.90 13.50
CA ILE A 727 7.46 0.13 13.64
C ILE A 727 7.85 -0.38 12.26
N LEU A 728 8.97 0.09 11.69
CA LEU A 728 9.34 -0.14 10.29
C LEU A 728 10.59 -1.00 10.11
N LYS A 729 11.46 -1.05 11.12
CA LYS A 729 12.72 -1.78 11.06
C LYS A 729 12.52 -3.27 11.35
N PRO A 730 13.18 -4.19 10.59
CA PRO A 730 12.96 -5.62 10.71
C PRO A 730 13.09 -6.19 12.13
N GLN A 731 14.15 -5.87 12.87
CA GLN A 731 14.39 -6.44 14.20
C GLN A 731 13.36 -5.96 15.22
N GLU A 732 13.03 -4.66 15.19
CA GLU A 732 12.00 -4.07 16.03
C GLU A 732 10.62 -4.68 15.75
N GLN A 733 10.31 -4.95 14.47
CA GLN A 733 9.07 -5.63 14.10
C GLN A 733 9.04 -7.10 14.60
N ILE A 734 10.14 -7.86 14.47
CA ILE A 734 10.24 -9.23 15.02
C ILE A 734 10.01 -9.20 16.54
N LEU A 735 10.70 -8.32 17.26
CA LEU A 735 10.57 -8.17 18.70
C LEU A 735 9.13 -7.81 19.08
N TRP A 736 8.53 -6.86 18.37
CA TRP A 736 7.13 -6.46 18.61
C TRP A 736 6.17 -7.63 18.46
N TYR A 737 6.25 -8.39 17.36
CA TYR A 737 5.40 -9.57 17.15
C TYR A 737 5.61 -10.62 18.25
N LYS A 738 6.87 -10.88 18.62
CA LYS A 738 7.21 -11.84 19.67
C LYS A 738 6.55 -11.46 21.00
N GLU A 739 6.72 -10.21 21.44
CA GLU A 739 6.15 -9.74 22.70
C GLU A 739 4.62 -9.73 22.69
N VAL A 740 4.00 -9.41 21.53
CA VAL A 740 2.55 -9.48 21.35
C VAL A 740 2.06 -10.93 21.46
N PHE A 741 2.69 -11.88 20.77
CA PHE A 741 2.27 -13.28 20.82
C PHE A 741 2.53 -13.90 22.19
N ASP A 742 3.66 -13.63 22.83
CA ASP A 742 3.95 -14.11 24.19
C ASP A 742 2.90 -13.57 25.19
N PHE A 743 2.44 -12.32 25.02
CA PHE A 743 1.38 -11.75 25.85
C PHE A 743 0.01 -12.37 25.58
N LEU A 744 -0.39 -12.49 24.31
CA LEU A 744 -1.66 -13.10 23.92
C LEU A 744 -1.71 -14.58 24.32
N ASP A 745 -0.61 -15.31 24.20
CA ASP A 745 -0.54 -16.71 24.55
C ASP A 745 -0.72 -16.93 26.05
N LYS A 746 -0.15 -16.03 26.86
CA LYS A 746 -0.30 -16.03 28.31
C LYS A 746 -1.71 -15.69 28.78
N TYR A 747 -2.36 -14.66 28.21
CA TYR A 747 -3.61 -14.12 28.74
C TYR A 747 -4.87 -14.47 27.92
N CYS A 748 -4.72 -14.91 26.68
CA CYS A 748 -5.80 -15.31 25.80
C CYS A 748 -5.81 -16.82 25.52
N LYS A 749 -4.70 -17.44 25.10
CA LYS A 749 -4.69 -18.89 24.79
C LYS A 749 -4.78 -19.79 26.02
N SER A 750 -3.97 -19.48 27.04
CA SER A 750 -3.86 -20.31 28.23
C SER A 750 -5.16 -20.23 29.02
N SER A 751 -5.80 -21.38 29.26
CA SER A 751 -6.96 -21.46 30.16
C SER A 751 -6.53 -21.10 31.57
N LYS A 752 -7.21 -20.16 32.22
CA LYS A 752 -7.31 -20.17 33.67
C LYS A 752 -8.40 -21.14 34.09
#